data_AF-A0A087TT89-F1
#
_entry.id   AF-A0A087TT89-F1
#
_cell.length_a   1.000
_cell.length_b   1.000
_cell.length_c   1.000
_cell.angle_alpha   90.00
_cell.angle_beta   90.00
_cell.angle_gamma   90.00
#
_symmetry.space_group_name_H-M   'P 1'
#
loop_
_entity.id
_entity.type
_entity.pdbx_description
1 polymer ?
#
loop_
_entity_poly.entity_id
_entity_poly.type
_entity_poly.pdbx_seq_one_letter_code
_entity_poly.pdbx_strand_id
1 'polypeptide(L)'
;MVATLLSKLVTSFKGIYENESRTSEMLAAACAVGVACSFAAPIGGILFSIEVTSVFFAVRNYWRGFFAACCGAVVYRLLAVWFEDEETITALFRTKFSLDFPFDPQELLAFALIGAVCGFAGALFVWLHRQIVHFNRRHKTLNAFLQRNRFMYPAIITIIISSLTFPLGLGQFMAAELTNHEVMKELFSNITWSSSQLEVDDAIIVSHWTTLYTSIYVNLTLFIIMNLITTTVCATLPVPAGVFIPIFRIGAAFGRLVGECMAAWFPDGIRMGDNIFKILPGGYAVVGAAALSGSATHTVSTSVIVFELTGQMSHMLPVIIAVLIANAIAQFLQPSIYDSIIQIKKLPYLPSIITTSSQAYNIYVEDIMVREIVYISEGATYREIKTILKGNKRLHSFPLVESSDSMILLGSVQRMELMRLLERHLGRERRLEEVARRQSVDEGTYKAVQEQERKMSRFEVVPVSGLEKYSTRDSPPPSPPMTPTSPKKSILKHSPMHSPYSTITSSIAHDSRLRAAFEAIFRKALTLQDANPSEKSDSGPPTPNIQKRVQLPKERVIDMSQEEQLAWEEEQLNIPVDFSKCHIDPAPFQLVERTSLMKVHSLFSMLGLNHAYVTAIGRLVGVVALKELRKAIENMQGGNFVRNAPPPFEAVRIFNNSYGNSDYPSEPPSEAPSETETASECEEVPGRNRFVSIVRNIQRTNPTSPV
;
A
#
# COMPACT_ATOMS: atom_id res chain seq x y z
N MET A 1 -4.22 -10.51 4.08
CA MET A 1 -3.82 -11.82 3.52
C MET A 1 -4.92 -12.48 2.69
N VAL A 2 -6.12 -12.74 3.22
CA VAL A 2 -7.21 -13.38 2.45
C VAL A 2 -7.53 -12.61 1.16
N ALA A 3 -7.77 -11.30 1.25
CA ALA A 3 -8.03 -10.47 0.08
C ALA A 3 -6.90 -10.49 -0.98
N THR A 4 -5.63 -10.50 -0.57
CA THR A 4 -4.49 -10.62 -1.51
C THR A 4 -4.41 -11.98 -2.18
N LEU A 5 -4.85 -13.07 -1.53
CA LEU A 5 -4.97 -14.39 -2.16
C LEU A 5 -6.17 -14.44 -3.11
N LEU A 6 -7.31 -13.86 -2.72
CA LEU A 6 -8.50 -13.73 -3.55
C LEU A 6 -8.21 -12.91 -4.82
N SER A 7 -7.47 -11.80 -4.71
CA SER A 7 -7.02 -11.02 -5.87
C SER A 7 -6.14 -11.86 -6.80
N LYS A 8 -5.15 -12.60 -6.27
CA LYS A 8 -4.28 -13.47 -7.07
C LYS A 8 -5.06 -14.60 -7.78
N LEU A 9 -6.12 -15.10 -7.17
CA LEU A 9 -7.04 -16.05 -7.79
C LEU A 9 -7.83 -15.38 -8.93
N VAL A 10 -8.38 -14.18 -8.69
CA VAL A 10 -9.20 -13.44 -9.66
C VAL A 10 -8.36 -12.86 -10.82
N THR A 11 -7.11 -12.45 -10.60
CA THR A 11 -6.18 -12.03 -11.67
C THR A 11 -5.95 -13.16 -12.69
N SER A 12 -5.97 -14.42 -12.26
CA SER A 12 -5.82 -15.58 -13.17
C SER A 12 -6.98 -15.70 -14.17
N PHE A 13 -8.12 -15.08 -13.90
CA PHE A 13 -9.28 -15.04 -14.81
C PHE A 13 -9.44 -13.70 -15.55
N LYS A 14 -8.90 -12.60 -15.00
CA LYS A 14 -8.93 -11.26 -15.64
C LYS A 14 -7.65 -10.48 -15.31
N GLY A 15 -6.78 -10.27 -16.31
CA GLY A 15 -5.54 -9.46 -16.17
C GLY A 15 -5.73 -7.99 -15.78
N ILE A 16 -6.97 -7.49 -15.76
CA ILE A 16 -7.36 -6.12 -15.36
C ILE A 16 -7.13 -5.85 -13.85
N TYR A 17 -6.74 -6.87 -13.07
CA TYR A 17 -6.48 -6.76 -11.62
C TYR A 17 -5.00 -6.67 -11.24
N GLU A 18 -4.07 -6.61 -12.21
CA GLU A 18 -2.62 -6.60 -11.93
C GLU A 18 -2.08 -5.23 -11.42
N ASN A 19 -2.91 -4.17 -11.43
CA ASN A 19 -2.51 -2.83 -10.97
C ASN A 19 -2.23 -2.77 -9.45
N GLU A 20 -1.05 -2.28 -9.09
CA GLU A 20 -0.60 -2.07 -7.70
C GLU A 20 -1.56 -1.17 -6.91
N SER A 21 -2.05 -0.08 -7.52
CA SER A 21 -3.02 0.83 -6.90
C SER A 21 -4.29 0.13 -6.42
N ARG A 22 -4.87 -0.77 -7.24
CA ARG A 22 -6.04 -1.58 -6.87
C ARG A 22 -5.74 -2.57 -5.75
N THR A 23 -4.51 -3.06 -5.65
CA THR A 23 -4.08 -3.92 -4.54
C THR A 23 -4.12 -3.14 -3.22
N SER A 24 -3.71 -1.86 -3.23
CA SER A 24 -3.85 -0.96 -2.09
C SER A 24 -5.32 -0.65 -1.75
N GLU A 25 -6.16 -0.29 -2.75
CA GLU A 25 -7.61 -0.08 -2.56
C GLU A 25 -8.28 -1.28 -1.84
N MET A 26 -7.92 -2.49 -2.24
CA MET A 26 -8.45 -3.74 -1.70
C MET A 26 -7.88 -4.09 -0.32
N LEU A 27 -6.61 -3.81 -0.05
CA LEU A 27 -6.01 -4.03 1.27
C LEU A 27 -6.70 -3.18 2.35
N ALA A 28 -7.05 -1.94 2.03
CA ALA A 28 -7.79 -1.09 2.96
C ALA A 28 -9.23 -1.58 3.18
N ALA A 29 -9.94 -1.98 2.12
CA ALA A 29 -11.26 -2.62 2.25
C ALA A 29 -11.19 -3.91 3.11
N ALA A 30 -10.13 -4.71 2.98
CA ALA A 30 -9.92 -5.90 3.79
C ALA A 30 -9.61 -5.60 5.27
N CYS A 31 -8.99 -4.45 5.56
CA CYS A 31 -8.79 -3.97 6.93
C CYS A 31 -10.13 -3.60 7.56
N ALA A 32 -10.96 -2.81 6.86
CA ALA A 32 -12.32 -2.47 7.31
C ALA A 32 -13.18 -3.70 7.61
N VAL A 33 -13.17 -4.71 6.72
CA VAL A 33 -13.87 -5.99 6.96
C VAL A 33 -13.33 -6.70 8.21
N GLY A 34 -12.01 -6.77 8.40
CA GLY A 34 -11.41 -7.43 9.55
C GLY A 34 -11.82 -6.79 10.89
N VAL A 35 -11.83 -5.46 10.95
CA VAL A 35 -12.26 -4.70 12.14
C VAL A 35 -13.77 -4.86 12.36
N ALA A 36 -14.57 -4.73 11.29
CA ALA A 36 -16.02 -4.89 11.34
C ALA A 36 -16.46 -6.28 11.82
N CYS A 37 -15.81 -7.35 11.38
CA CYS A 37 -16.08 -8.71 11.87
C CYS A 37 -15.61 -8.92 13.31
N SER A 38 -14.53 -8.25 13.74
CA SER A 38 -13.98 -8.40 15.10
C SER A 38 -14.84 -7.75 16.19
N PHE A 39 -15.58 -6.69 15.84
CA PHE A 39 -16.46 -5.95 16.77
C PHE A 39 -17.95 -6.02 16.39
N ALA A 40 -18.31 -6.76 15.34
CA ALA A 40 -19.63 -6.73 14.70
C ALA A 40 -20.13 -5.30 14.38
N ALA A 41 -19.19 -4.39 14.07
CA ALA A 41 -19.37 -2.94 14.01
C ALA A 41 -18.97 -2.42 12.61
N PRO A 42 -19.88 -2.43 11.61
CA PRO A 42 -19.54 -2.13 10.23
C PRO A 42 -19.22 -0.65 9.96
N ILE A 43 -19.90 0.30 10.61
CA ILE A 43 -19.64 1.74 10.42
C ILE A 43 -18.34 2.13 11.15
N GLY A 44 -18.20 1.69 12.41
CA GLY A 44 -16.98 1.89 13.20
C GLY A 44 -15.75 1.26 12.54
N GLY A 45 -15.90 0.06 11.97
CA GLY A 45 -14.82 -0.67 11.31
C GLY A 45 -14.28 0.00 10.04
N ILE A 46 -15.15 0.57 9.18
CA ILE A 46 -14.68 1.32 8.00
C ILE A 46 -14.03 2.65 8.40
N LEU A 47 -14.59 3.37 9.38
CA LEU A 47 -14.01 4.63 9.86
C LEU A 47 -12.64 4.40 10.49
N PHE A 48 -12.50 3.39 11.35
CA PHE A 48 -11.22 3.02 11.97
C PHE A 48 -10.17 2.58 10.94
N SER A 49 -10.59 1.84 9.91
CA SER A 49 -9.69 1.51 8.79
C SER A 49 -9.21 2.76 8.06
N ILE A 50 -10.05 3.79 7.87
CA ILE A 50 -9.66 5.03 7.20
C ILE A 50 -8.67 5.81 8.07
N GLU A 51 -9.02 6.03 9.34
CA GLU A 51 -8.22 6.82 10.28
C GLU A 51 -6.82 6.22 10.50
N VAL A 52 -6.68 4.89 10.55
CA VAL A 52 -5.40 4.22 10.87
C VAL A 52 -4.55 3.87 9.64
N THR A 53 -5.15 3.58 8.47
CA THR A 53 -4.39 3.00 7.35
C THR A 53 -3.88 3.98 6.29
N SER A 54 -4.47 5.18 6.17
CA SER A 54 -4.14 6.08 5.05
C SER A 54 -4.39 7.56 5.35
N VAL A 55 -3.44 8.42 4.98
CA VAL A 55 -3.60 9.89 5.01
C VAL A 55 -4.60 10.38 3.94
N PHE A 56 -4.66 9.69 2.79
CA PHE A 56 -5.56 10.00 1.70
C PHE A 56 -6.36 8.75 1.33
N PHE A 57 -7.69 8.87 1.37
CA PHE A 57 -8.59 7.76 1.12
C PHE A 57 -9.63 8.11 0.06
N ALA A 58 -9.67 7.35 -1.04
CA ALA A 58 -10.63 7.59 -2.11
C ALA A 58 -12.05 7.20 -1.68
N VAL A 59 -13.03 8.09 -1.85
CA VAL A 59 -14.45 7.86 -1.48
C VAL A 59 -15.05 6.62 -2.17
N ARG A 60 -14.55 6.23 -3.35
CA ARG A 60 -14.94 4.97 -4.01
C ARG A 60 -14.56 3.73 -3.19
N ASN A 61 -13.46 3.79 -2.44
CA ASN A 61 -13.01 2.69 -1.57
C ASN A 61 -13.79 2.65 -0.26
N TYR A 62 -14.35 3.79 0.19
CA TYR A 62 -15.27 3.82 1.33
C TYR A 62 -16.48 2.97 1.06
N TRP A 63 -17.19 3.20 -0.06
CA TRP A 63 -18.38 2.41 -0.40
C TRP A 63 -18.09 0.91 -0.57
N ARG A 64 -16.94 0.54 -1.15
CA ARG A 64 -16.52 -0.86 -1.29
C ARG A 64 -16.19 -1.51 0.06
N GLY A 65 -15.44 -0.81 0.91
CA GLY A 65 -15.07 -1.27 2.24
C GLY A 65 -16.28 -1.37 3.16
N PHE A 66 -17.16 -0.37 3.14
CA PHE A 66 -18.41 -0.35 3.89
C PHE A 66 -19.35 -1.49 3.48
N PHE A 67 -19.60 -1.69 2.18
CA PHE A 67 -20.42 -2.81 1.71
C PHE A 67 -19.86 -4.16 2.17
N ALA A 68 -18.55 -4.38 2.01
CA ALA A 68 -17.90 -5.61 2.45
C ALA A 68 -17.94 -5.77 3.98
N ALA A 69 -17.79 -4.69 4.76
CA ALA A 69 -17.88 -4.67 6.21
C ALA A 69 -19.30 -5.01 6.69
N CYS A 70 -20.34 -4.46 6.05
CA CYS A 70 -21.73 -4.84 6.30
C CYS A 70 -21.97 -6.33 6.01
N CYS A 71 -21.51 -6.85 4.87
CA CYS A 71 -21.61 -8.29 4.58
C CYS A 71 -20.91 -9.14 5.65
N GLY A 72 -19.71 -8.76 6.07
CA GLY A 72 -18.96 -9.45 7.13
C GLY A 72 -19.69 -9.45 8.48
N ALA A 73 -20.17 -8.29 8.93
CA ALA A 73 -20.90 -8.14 10.18
C ALA A 73 -22.25 -8.89 10.17
N VAL A 74 -22.99 -8.84 9.05
CA VAL A 74 -24.25 -9.59 8.88
C VAL A 74 -24.01 -11.09 8.91
N VAL A 75 -22.99 -11.60 8.19
CA VAL A 75 -22.65 -13.03 8.24
C VAL A 75 -22.23 -13.46 9.64
N TYR A 76 -21.40 -12.68 10.34
CA TYR A 76 -21.00 -12.97 11.71
C TYR A 76 -22.22 -13.06 12.66
N ARG A 77 -23.16 -12.11 12.58
CA ARG A 77 -24.39 -12.11 13.38
C ARG A 77 -25.34 -13.25 13.04
N LEU A 78 -25.49 -13.60 11.76
CA LEU A 78 -26.32 -14.74 11.35
C LEU A 78 -25.73 -16.08 11.82
N LEU A 79 -24.39 -16.21 11.82
CA LEU A 79 -23.72 -17.39 12.34
C LEU A 79 -23.92 -17.56 13.85
N ALA A 80 -23.88 -16.49 14.65
CA ALA A 80 -24.19 -16.55 16.08
C ALA A 80 -25.62 -17.09 16.34
N VAL A 81 -26.62 -16.56 15.63
CA VAL A 81 -28.03 -17.05 15.72
C VAL A 81 -28.18 -18.52 15.27
N TRP A 82 -27.32 -19.01 14.37
CA TRP A 82 -27.41 -20.39 13.85
C TRP A 82 -26.61 -21.43 14.64
N PHE A 83 -25.59 -21.02 15.40
CA PHE A 83 -24.64 -21.94 16.05
C PHE A 83 -24.49 -21.72 17.56
N GLU A 84 -24.92 -20.58 18.10
CA GLU A 84 -24.81 -20.22 19.53
C GLU A 84 -26.19 -19.95 20.17
N ASP A 85 -27.29 -20.28 19.47
CA ASP A 85 -28.69 -20.12 19.90
C ASP A 85 -29.06 -18.71 20.41
N GLU A 86 -28.40 -17.64 19.93
CA GLU A 86 -28.81 -16.26 20.23
C GLU A 86 -30.22 -15.97 19.69
N GLU A 87 -31.17 -15.61 20.57
CA GLU A 87 -32.58 -15.40 20.22
C GLU A 87 -32.81 -14.35 19.11
N THR A 88 -31.95 -13.34 19.02
CA THR A 88 -32.05 -12.24 18.04
C THR A 88 -30.69 -11.62 17.72
N ILE A 89 -30.59 -10.94 16.58
CA ILE A 89 -29.41 -10.13 16.21
C ILE A 89 -29.31 -8.92 17.17
N THR A 90 -28.58 -9.08 18.27
CA THR A 90 -28.33 -8.01 19.26
C THR A 90 -26.92 -7.43 19.15
N ALA A 91 -26.66 -6.32 19.84
CA ALA A 91 -25.32 -5.75 19.96
C ALA A 91 -24.46 -6.58 20.94
N LEU A 92 -23.13 -6.63 20.74
CA LEU A 92 -22.26 -7.60 21.44
C LEU A 92 -22.24 -7.37 22.96
N PHE A 93 -22.32 -6.12 23.39
CA PHE A 93 -22.42 -5.72 24.78
C PHE A 93 -23.69 -4.90 25.00
N ARG A 94 -24.85 -5.47 24.65
CA ARG A 94 -26.16 -4.79 24.73
C ARG A 94 -26.40 -4.16 26.10
N THR A 95 -26.39 -2.83 26.16
CA THR A 95 -26.77 -2.07 27.36
C THR A 95 -28.26 -1.70 27.34
N LYS A 96 -28.82 -1.45 28.53
CA LYS A 96 -30.19 -0.95 28.73
C LYS A 96 -30.17 0.29 29.63
N PHE A 97 -29.47 1.33 29.19
CA PHE A 97 -29.53 2.66 29.81
C PHE A 97 -30.88 3.32 29.49
N SER A 98 -31.41 4.08 30.46
CA SER A 98 -32.67 4.83 30.32
C SER A 98 -32.59 5.84 29.18
N LEU A 99 -33.63 5.89 28.35
CA LEU A 99 -33.66 6.73 27.14
C LEU A 99 -34.27 8.11 27.38
N ASP A 100 -35.11 8.26 28.41
CA ASP A 100 -35.90 9.48 28.64
C ASP A 100 -35.03 10.68 29.04
N PHE A 101 -33.94 10.41 29.77
CA PHE A 101 -32.92 11.40 30.10
C PHE A 101 -31.55 10.71 30.33
N PRO A 102 -30.66 10.65 29.32
CA PRO A 102 -29.49 9.76 29.39
C PRO A 102 -28.28 10.34 30.11
N PHE A 103 -28.14 11.66 30.19
CA PHE A 103 -27.08 12.35 30.94
C PHE A 103 -27.46 13.81 31.20
N ASP A 104 -27.00 14.36 32.33
CA ASP A 104 -27.18 15.78 32.64
C ASP A 104 -26.13 16.66 31.94
N PRO A 105 -26.46 17.89 31.52
CA PRO A 105 -25.47 18.86 31.02
C PRO A 105 -24.35 19.17 32.02
N GLN A 106 -24.59 18.97 33.32
CA GLN A 106 -23.58 19.11 34.37
C GLN A 106 -22.59 17.94 34.39
N GLU A 107 -23.04 16.71 34.10
CA GLU A 107 -22.17 15.53 33.97
C GLU A 107 -21.21 15.65 32.79
N LEU A 108 -21.51 16.48 31.79
CA LEU A 108 -20.63 16.74 30.65
C LEU A 108 -19.22 17.20 31.08
N LEU A 109 -19.11 17.93 32.21
CA LEU A 109 -17.81 18.31 32.76
C LEU A 109 -17.05 17.11 33.35
N ALA A 110 -17.75 16.16 33.98
CA ALA A 110 -17.17 14.92 34.47
C ALA A 110 -16.72 14.01 33.32
N PHE A 111 -17.51 13.89 32.25
CA PHE A 111 -17.11 13.18 31.03
C PHE A 111 -15.92 13.83 30.34
N ALA A 112 -15.84 15.17 30.28
CA ALA A 112 -14.67 15.89 29.77
C ALA A 112 -13.40 15.62 30.62
N LEU A 113 -13.53 15.56 31.96
CA LEU A 113 -12.44 15.20 32.86
C LEU A 113 -11.98 13.74 32.68
N ILE A 114 -12.91 12.80 32.47
CA ILE A 114 -12.57 11.41 32.10
C ILE A 114 -11.76 11.41 30.80
N GLY A 115 -12.20 12.14 29.77
CA GLY A 115 -11.45 12.31 28.52
C GLY A 115 -10.04 12.83 28.77
N ALA A 116 -9.88 13.84 29.61
CA ALA A 116 -8.57 14.40 29.95
C ALA A 116 -7.64 13.38 30.63
N VAL A 117 -8.11 12.69 31.67
CA VAL A 117 -7.31 11.67 32.38
C VAL A 117 -7.02 10.47 31.50
N CYS A 118 -7.98 10.01 30.69
CA CYS A 118 -7.75 8.97 29.69
C CYS A 118 -6.69 9.37 28.66
N GLY A 119 -6.66 10.63 28.21
CA GLY A 119 -5.60 11.14 27.32
C GLY A 119 -4.19 11.02 27.92
N PHE A 120 -4.03 11.43 29.18
CA PHE A 120 -2.76 11.24 29.90
C PHE A 120 -2.41 9.76 30.12
N ALA A 121 -3.40 8.93 30.47
CA ALA A 121 -3.20 7.49 30.67
C ALA A 121 -2.84 6.74 29.37
N GLY A 122 -3.43 7.13 28.24
CA GLY A 122 -3.08 6.60 26.90
C GLY A 122 -1.65 6.99 26.49
N ALA A 123 -1.26 8.25 26.70
CA ALA A 123 0.11 8.71 26.47
C ALA A 123 1.12 7.97 27.38
N LEU A 124 0.78 7.79 28.67
CA LEU A 124 1.58 7.02 29.61
C LEU A 124 1.73 5.56 29.16
N PHE A 125 0.66 4.92 28.70
CA PHE A 125 0.68 3.55 28.19
C PHE A 125 1.62 3.39 26.98
N VAL A 126 1.53 4.28 25.98
CA VAL A 126 2.43 4.24 24.80
C VAL A 126 3.88 4.51 25.20
N TRP A 127 4.11 5.46 26.13
CA TRP A 127 5.45 5.72 26.67
C TRP A 127 6.02 4.50 27.39
N LEU A 128 5.27 3.87 28.31
CA LEU A 128 5.67 2.66 29.04
C LEU A 128 6.00 1.52 28.07
N HIS A 129 5.14 1.27 27.08
CA HIS A 129 5.38 0.27 26.04
C HIS A 129 6.71 0.52 25.30
N ARG A 130 6.97 1.77 24.88
CA ARG A 130 8.23 2.13 24.23
C ARG A 130 9.44 1.94 25.16
N GLN A 131 9.34 2.28 26.45
CA GLN A 131 10.43 2.08 27.41
C GLN A 131 10.74 0.61 27.63
N ILE A 132 9.74 -0.25 27.82
CA ILE A 132 9.95 -1.70 28.01
C ILE A 132 10.59 -2.31 26.75
N VAL A 133 10.15 -1.93 25.54
CA VAL A 133 10.78 -2.42 24.31
C VAL A 133 12.21 -1.89 24.15
N HIS A 134 12.51 -0.66 24.55
CA HIS A 134 13.88 -0.15 24.56
C HIS A 134 14.77 -0.90 25.57
N PHE A 135 14.27 -1.14 26.78
CA PHE A 135 14.92 -1.92 27.82
C PHE A 135 15.27 -3.34 27.35
N ASN A 136 14.29 -4.05 26.76
CA ASN A 136 14.48 -5.38 26.18
C ASN A 136 15.54 -5.41 25.06
N ARG A 137 15.72 -4.30 24.31
CA ARG A 137 16.76 -4.17 23.28
C ARG A 137 18.12 -3.76 23.83
N ARG A 138 18.17 -3.05 24.97
CA ARG A 138 19.40 -2.66 25.66
C ARG A 138 20.10 -3.86 26.32
N HIS A 139 19.34 -4.71 27.02
CA HIS A 139 19.87 -5.90 27.70
C HIS A 139 20.10 -7.07 26.74
N LYS A 140 21.10 -6.95 25.86
CA LYS A 140 21.44 -7.95 24.84
C LYS A 140 21.72 -9.36 25.39
N THR A 141 22.29 -9.48 26.59
CA THR A 141 22.57 -10.79 27.24
C THR A 141 21.29 -11.51 27.65
N LEU A 142 20.41 -10.81 28.38
CA LEU A 142 19.08 -11.28 28.75
C LEU A 142 18.26 -11.64 27.51
N ASN A 143 18.26 -10.76 26.51
CA ASN A 143 17.53 -11.00 25.26
C ASN A 143 18.15 -12.19 24.47
N ALA A 144 19.47 -12.33 24.38
CA ALA A 144 20.10 -13.48 23.72
C ALA A 144 19.76 -14.81 24.42
N PHE A 145 19.70 -14.84 25.76
CA PHE A 145 19.23 -16.00 26.52
C PHE A 145 17.75 -16.29 26.25
N LEU A 146 16.89 -15.28 26.38
CA LEU A 146 15.44 -15.39 26.20
C LEU A 146 14.99 -15.66 24.75
N GLN A 147 15.81 -15.30 23.77
CA GLN A 147 15.58 -15.58 22.34
C GLN A 147 16.31 -16.82 21.82
N ARG A 148 17.13 -17.50 22.64
CA ARG A 148 17.78 -18.77 22.25
C ARG A 148 16.77 -19.78 21.71
N ASN A 149 15.60 -19.86 22.36
CA ASN A 149 14.41 -20.55 21.85
C ASN A 149 13.26 -19.53 21.80
N ARG A 150 12.59 -19.39 20.64
CA ARG A 150 11.55 -18.36 20.43
C ARG A 150 10.44 -18.38 21.49
N PHE A 151 10.08 -19.56 21.98
CA PHE A 151 8.98 -19.81 22.91
C PHE A 151 9.31 -19.57 24.40
N MET A 152 10.59 -19.57 24.79
CA MET A 152 10.98 -19.42 26.20
C MET A 152 10.56 -18.06 26.78
N TYR A 153 10.72 -16.99 26.00
CA TYR A 153 10.36 -15.65 26.42
C TYR A 153 8.85 -15.47 26.69
N PRO A 154 7.92 -15.83 25.76
CA PRO A 154 6.51 -15.92 26.08
C PRO A 154 6.20 -16.81 27.27
N ALA A 155 6.76 -18.03 27.35
CA ALA A 155 6.44 -18.97 28.41
C ALA A 155 6.75 -18.42 29.82
N ILE A 156 7.93 -17.81 30.01
CA ILE A 156 8.31 -17.20 31.30
C ILE A 156 7.37 -16.06 31.67
N ILE A 157 7.04 -15.17 30.72
CA ILE A 157 6.12 -14.06 30.98
C ILE A 157 4.70 -14.56 31.28
N THR A 158 4.20 -15.56 30.55
CA THR A 158 2.91 -16.19 30.83
C THR A 158 2.88 -16.83 32.22
N ILE A 159 3.96 -17.49 32.67
CA ILE A 159 4.04 -18.05 34.02
C ILE A 159 3.99 -16.94 35.08
N ILE A 160 4.73 -15.84 34.89
CA ILE A 160 4.71 -14.68 35.81
C ILE A 160 3.30 -14.07 35.87
N ILE A 161 2.65 -13.85 34.73
CA ILE A 161 1.32 -13.25 34.66
C ILE A 161 0.26 -14.20 35.22
N SER A 162 0.36 -15.51 34.96
CA SER A 162 -0.54 -16.53 35.53
C SER A 162 -0.42 -16.59 37.05
N SER A 163 0.81 -16.51 37.59
CA SER A 163 1.02 -16.42 39.04
C SER A 163 0.46 -15.12 39.63
N LEU A 164 0.56 -14.00 38.91
CA LEU A 164 0.03 -12.70 39.34
C LEU A 164 -1.50 -12.63 39.29
N THR A 165 -2.10 -13.33 38.32
CA THR A 165 -3.53 -13.33 38.03
C THR A 165 -4.23 -14.54 38.70
N PHE A 166 -3.51 -15.31 39.52
CA PHE A 166 -4.06 -16.48 40.20
C PHE A 166 -5.21 -16.06 41.13
N PRO A 167 -6.43 -16.63 41.00
CA PRO A 167 -7.62 -16.16 41.73
C PRO A 167 -7.44 -16.12 43.24
N LEU A 168 -6.91 -17.18 43.85
CA LEU A 168 -6.66 -17.25 45.31
C LEU A 168 -5.50 -16.34 45.78
N GLY A 169 -4.75 -15.75 44.86
CA GLY A 169 -3.62 -14.86 45.13
C GLY A 169 -4.00 -13.38 45.01
N LEU A 170 -3.35 -12.66 44.10
CA LEU A 170 -3.73 -11.26 43.80
C LEU A 170 -4.97 -11.16 42.89
N GLY A 171 -5.37 -12.26 42.26
CA GLY A 171 -6.54 -12.31 41.36
C GLY A 171 -7.87 -11.98 42.03
N GLN A 172 -8.00 -12.25 43.34
CA GLN A 172 -9.19 -11.91 44.15
C GLN A 172 -9.53 -10.40 44.11
N PHE A 173 -8.52 -9.53 43.97
CA PHE A 173 -8.70 -8.08 43.89
C PHE A 173 -8.91 -7.57 42.46
N MET A 174 -8.86 -8.46 41.47
CA MET A 174 -8.89 -8.15 40.04
C MET A 174 -10.00 -8.87 39.29
N ALA A 175 -10.97 -9.49 39.99
CA ALA A 175 -12.04 -10.29 39.40
C ALA A 175 -11.50 -11.32 38.37
N ALA A 176 -10.37 -11.96 38.70
CA ALA A 176 -9.54 -12.69 37.73
C ALA A 176 -10.14 -14.00 37.19
N GLU A 177 -11.26 -14.46 37.75
CA GLU A 177 -12.00 -15.64 37.29
C GLU A 177 -12.83 -15.36 36.02
N LEU A 178 -13.14 -14.08 35.76
CA LEU A 178 -13.96 -13.66 34.62
C LEU A 178 -13.19 -13.64 33.30
N THR A 179 -13.86 -14.06 32.23
CA THR A 179 -13.36 -13.86 30.86
C THR A 179 -13.44 -12.39 30.45
N ASN A 180 -12.65 -12.00 29.43
CA ASN A 180 -12.68 -10.61 28.91
C ASN A 180 -14.08 -10.16 28.44
N HIS A 181 -14.96 -11.10 28.03
CA HIS A 181 -16.32 -10.77 27.61
C HIS A 181 -17.22 -10.44 28.81
N GLU A 182 -17.16 -11.27 29.87
CA GLU A 182 -17.92 -11.07 31.09
C GLU A 182 -17.50 -9.79 31.82
N VAL A 183 -16.19 -9.51 31.94
CA VAL A 183 -15.68 -8.25 32.52
C VAL A 183 -16.26 -7.02 31.81
N MET A 184 -16.47 -7.05 30.48
CA MET A 184 -17.10 -5.93 29.75
C MET A 184 -18.60 -5.84 30.03
N LYS A 185 -19.30 -6.98 30.05
CA LYS A 185 -20.72 -7.05 30.37
C LYS A 185 -21.01 -6.51 31.78
N GLU A 186 -20.18 -6.87 32.76
CA GLU A 186 -20.31 -6.42 34.15
C GLU A 186 -19.95 -4.93 34.31
N LEU A 187 -18.86 -4.45 33.72
CA LEU A 187 -18.48 -3.03 33.82
C LEU A 187 -19.53 -2.10 33.16
N PHE A 188 -20.17 -2.55 32.08
CA PHE A 188 -21.27 -1.82 31.42
C PHE A 188 -22.66 -2.07 32.03
N SER A 189 -22.75 -2.80 33.15
CA SER A 189 -24.01 -3.00 33.88
C SER A 189 -24.64 -1.66 34.29
N ASN A 190 -25.97 -1.60 34.26
CA ASN A 190 -26.76 -0.41 34.61
C ASN A 190 -26.99 -0.26 36.13
N ILE A 191 -26.50 -1.18 36.96
CA ILE A 191 -26.60 -1.13 38.41
C ILE A 191 -25.57 -0.17 39.00
N THR A 192 -25.78 0.27 40.24
CA THR A 192 -24.78 1.02 41.03
C THR A 192 -24.23 0.06 42.08
N TRP A 193 -22.94 -0.30 42.01
CA TRP A 193 -22.36 -1.33 42.87
C TRP A 193 -22.27 -0.91 44.34
N SER A 194 -22.28 0.40 44.60
CA SER A 194 -22.38 0.98 45.94
C SER A 194 -23.79 1.03 46.53
N SER A 195 -24.83 0.59 45.81
CA SER A 195 -26.22 0.55 46.29
C SER A 195 -26.46 -0.54 47.35
N SER A 196 -27.31 -0.25 48.35
CA SER A 196 -27.76 -1.21 49.35
C SER A 196 -28.97 -2.05 48.90
N GLN A 197 -29.59 -1.70 47.78
CA GLN A 197 -30.65 -2.46 47.12
C GLN A 197 -30.08 -3.05 45.84
N LEU A 198 -29.84 -4.36 45.85
CA LEU A 198 -29.34 -5.18 44.74
C LEU A 198 -30.26 -6.39 44.58
N GLU A 199 -30.61 -6.74 43.34
CA GLU A 199 -31.29 -8.01 43.06
C GLU A 199 -30.30 -9.19 43.17
N VAL A 200 -30.80 -10.43 43.14
CA VAL A 200 -29.95 -11.62 43.34
C VAL A 200 -28.85 -11.72 42.28
N ASP A 201 -29.18 -11.45 41.02
CA ASP A 201 -28.23 -11.47 39.90
C ASP A 201 -27.22 -10.31 39.98
N ASP A 202 -27.66 -9.14 40.46
CA ASP A 202 -26.79 -7.97 40.67
C ASP A 202 -25.77 -8.21 41.79
N ALA A 203 -26.20 -8.89 42.87
CA ALA A 203 -25.34 -9.27 43.97
C ALA A 203 -24.23 -10.24 43.54
N ILE A 204 -24.49 -11.11 42.56
CA ILE A 204 -23.46 -11.99 41.97
C ILE A 204 -22.40 -11.14 41.25
N ILE A 205 -22.80 -10.18 40.42
CA ILE A 205 -21.88 -9.25 39.74
C ILE A 205 -21.03 -8.51 40.79
N VAL A 206 -21.65 -7.91 41.80
CA VAL A 206 -20.93 -7.19 42.86
C VAL A 206 -19.99 -8.10 43.65
N SER A 207 -20.31 -9.39 43.81
CA SER A 207 -19.45 -10.36 44.51
C SER A 207 -18.10 -10.59 43.82
N HIS A 208 -18.03 -10.49 42.49
CA HIS A 208 -16.76 -10.61 41.75
C HIS A 208 -15.83 -9.40 41.95
N TRP A 209 -16.40 -8.22 42.26
CA TRP A 209 -15.67 -6.96 42.43
C TRP A 209 -15.49 -6.55 43.90
N THR A 210 -16.04 -7.31 44.84
CA THR A 210 -15.89 -7.09 46.29
C THR A 210 -15.07 -8.19 46.94
N THR A 211 -14.46 -7.89 48.09
CA THR A 211 -13.76 -8.89 48.89
C THR A 211 -14.03 -8.57 50.36
N LEU A 212 -13.98 -9.57 51.25
CA LEU A 212 -14.35 -9.42 52.67
C LEU A 212 -13.61 -8.27 53.40
N TYR A 213 -12.46 -7.84 52.87
CA TYR A 213 -11.56 -6.86 53.48
C TYR A 213 -11.34 -5.59 52.63
N THR A 214 -11.85 -5.52 51.40
CA THR A 214 -11.59 -4.41 50.47
C THR A 214 -12.87 -3.90 49.80
N SER A 215 -12.93 -2.58 49.58
CA SER A 215 -14.04 -1.96 48.87
C SER A 215 -13.89 -2.05 47.35
N ILE A 216 -15.01 -1.92 46.66
CA ILE A 216 -15.13 -1.87 45.19
C ILE A 216 -14.10 -0.91 44.56
N TYR A 217 -13.92 0.27 45.16
CA TYR A 217 -12.98 1.29 44.70
C TYR A 217 -11.52 0.82 44.72
N VAL A 218 -11.12 0.06 45.75
CA VAL A 218 -9.76 -0.48 45.88
C VAL A 218 -9.54 -1.57 44.83
N ASN A 219 -10.51 -2.49 44.68
CA ASN A 219 -10.44 -3.57 43.71
C ASN A 219 -10.40 -3.02 42.26
N LEU A 220 -11.27 -2.06 41.90
CA LEU A 220 -11.22 -1.37 40.60
C LEU A 220 -9.88 -0.66 40.36
N THR A 221 -9.33 0.01 41.38
CA THR A 221 -8.03 0.72 41.24
C THR A 221 -6.88 -0.27 41.03
N LEU A 222 -6.84 -1.37 41.79
CA LEU A 222 -5.88 -2.45 41.60
C LEU A 222 -6.04 -3.10 40.22
N PHE A 223 -7.27 -3.39 39.79
CA PHE A 223 -7.57 -3.89 38.45
C PHE A 223 -6.99 -2.99 37.35
N ILE A 224 -7.20 -1.68 37.42
CA ILE A 224 -6.69 -0.71 36.43
C ILE A 224 -5.15 -0.75 36.37
N ILE A 225 -4.48 -0.61 37.52
CA ILE A 225 -3.01 -0.54 37.60
C ILE A 225 -2.37 -1.85 37.13
N MET A 226 -2.86 -2.98 37.62
CA MET A 226 -2.29 -4.28 37.34
C MET A 226 -2.54 -4.72 35.90
N ASN A 227 -3.72 -4.40 35.33
CA ASN A 227 -3.97 -4.65 33.91
C ASN A 227 -3.20 -3.69 33.00
N LEU A 228 -2.93 -2.44 33.40
CA LEU A 228 -2.06 -1.54 32.65
C LEU A 228 -0.65 -2.11 32.53
N ILE A 229 -0.05 -2.54 33.65
CA ILE A 229 1.29 -3.16 33.68
C ILE A 229 1.30 -4.45 32.84
N THR A 230 0.37 -5.37 33.12
CA THR A 230 0.28 -6.68 32.47
C THR A 230 0.08 -6.55 30.96
N THR A 231 -0.84 -5.67 30.52
CA THR A 231 -1.10 -5.40 29.09
C THR A 231 0.13 -4.84 28.40
N THR A 232 0.85 -3.92 29.05
CA THR A 232 2.07 -3.33 28.49
C THR A 232 3.16 -4.39 28.29
N VAL A 233 3.34 -5.30 29.26
CA VAL A 233 4.28 -6.42 29.15
C VAL A 233 3.86 -7.39 28.04
N CYS A 234 2.59 -7.81 28.00
CA CYS A 234 2.03 -8.67 26.96
C CYS A 234 2.23 -8.10 25.54
N ALA A 235 2.05 -6.78 25.36
CA ALA A 235 2.22 -6.12 24.07
C ALA A 235 3.66 -6.22 23.51
N THR A 236 4.66 -6.48 24.37
CA THR A 236 6.06 -6.69 23.95
C THR A 236 6.38 -8.13 23.50
N LEU A 237 5.44 -9.06 23.65
CA LEU A 237 5.64 -10.46 23.29
C LEU A 237 5.71 -10.66 21.76
N PRO A 238 6.56 -11.58 21.26
CA PRO A 238 6.67 -11.94 19.85
C PRO A 238 5.54 -12.91 19.43
N VAL A 239 4.29 -12.55 19.72
CA VAL A 239 3.07 -13.35 19.52
C VAL A 239 2.06 -12.49 18.74
N PRO A 240 1.26 -13.04 17.81
CA PRO A 240 0.16 -12.30 17.18
C PRO A 240 -0.92 -11.97 18.22
N ALA A 241 -0.95 -10.72 18.68
CA ALA A 241 -1.92 -10.22 19.67
C ALA A 241 -2.44 -8.83 19.28
N GLY A 242 -3.72 -8.57 19.58
CA GLY A 242 -4.34 -7.26 19.45
C GLY A 242 -4.31 -6.50 20.77
N VAL A 243 -3.95 -5.21 20.74
CA VAL A 243 -3.83 -4.38 21.95
C VAL A 243 -5.15 -3.64 22.28
N PHE A 244 -6.09 -3.59 21.34
CA PHE A 244 -7.34 -2.81 21.46
C PHE A 244 -8.21 -3.22 22.65
N ILE A 245 -8.65 -4.48 22.71
CA ILE A 245 -9.55 -4.98 23.77
C ILE A 245 -8.91 -4.85 25.18
N PRO A 246 -7.61 -5.16 25.38
CA PRO A 246 -6.93 -4.89 26.64
C PRO A 246 -6.91 -3.41 27.08
N ILE A 247 -6.74 -2.45 26.16
CA ILE A 247 -6.85 -1.02 26.50
C ILE A 247 -8.31 -0.66 26.79
N PHE A 248 -9.24 -1.15 25.97
CA PHE A 248 -10.67 -0.92 26.08
C PHE A 248 -11.19 -1.29 27.47
N ARG A 249 -10.81 -2.46 28.02
CA ARG A 249 -11.21 -2.88 29.36
C ARG A 249 -10.63 -2.03 30.50
N ILE A 250 -9.40 -1.52 30.35
CA ILE A 250 -8.79 -0.63 31.34
C ILE A 250 -9.55 0.72 31.34
N GLY A 251 -9.94 1.20 30.17
CA GLY A 251 -10.77 2.39 30.02
C GLY A 251 -12.17 2.20 30.62
N ALA A 252 -12.80 1.04 30.38
CA ALA A 252 -14.08 0.69 30.98
C ALA A 252 -14.02 0.68 32.51
N ALA A 253 -13.00 0.06 33.10
CA ALA A 253 -12.81 0.03 34.55
C ALA A 253 -12.52 1.42 35.13
N PHE A 254 -11.72 2.25 34.44
CA PHE A 254 -11.49 3.64 34.88
C PHE A 254 -12.75 4.49 34.81
N GLY A 255 -13.51 4.42 33.72
CA GLY A 255 -14.80 5.09 33.60
C GLY A 255 -15.78 4.62 34.68
N ARG A 256 -15.85 3.31 34.95
CA ARG A 256 -16.68 2.73 36.01
C ARG A 256 -16.32 3.26 37.39
N LEU A 257 -15.02 3.31 37.71
CA LEU A 257 -14.51 3.85 38.96
C LEU A 257 -14.96 5.31 39.18
N VAL A 258 -14.84 6.15 38.14
CA VAL A 258 -15.30 7.55 38.23
C VAL A 258 -16.83 7.64 38.36
N GLY A 259 -17.58 6.77 37.67
CA GLY A 259 -19.04 6.69 37.79
C GLY A 259 -19.53 6.31 39.18
N GLU A 260 -18.92 5.30 39.82
CA GLU A 260 -19.24 4.92 41.22
C GLU A 260 -18.84 6.03 42.20
N CYS A 261 -17.71 6.72 41.99
CA CYS A 261 -17.35 7.90 42.81
C CYS A 261 -18.38 9.04 42.66
N MET A 262 -18.89 9.26 41.45
CA MET A 262 -19.93 10.27 41.18
C MET A 262 -21.25 9.90 41.89
N ALA A 263 -21.66 8.62 41.81
CA ALA A 263 -22.83 8.11 42.53
C ALA A 263 -22.67 8.21 44.07
N ALA A 264 -21.46 8.04 44.61
CA ALA A 264 -21.18 8.21 46.03
C ALA A 264 -21.17 9.68 46.49
N TRP A 265 -20.77 10.62 45.62
CA TRP A 265 -20.84 12.07 45.91
C TRP A 265 -22.24 12.64 45.78
N PHE A 266 -23.07 12.09 44.89
CA PHE A 266 -24.44 12.51 44.65
C PHE A 266 -25.40 11.31 44.80
N PRO A 267 -25.60 10.78 46.03
CA PRO A 267 -26.39 9.56 46.27
C PRO A 267 -27.88 9.73 45.95
N ASP A 268 -28.41 10.94 46.14
CA ASP A 268 -29.77 11.30 45.70
C ASP A 268 -29.87 11.46 44.18
N GLY A 269 -28.76 11.51 43.45
CA GLY A 269 -28.71 11.87 42.03
C GLY A 269 -28.65 13.37 41.77
N ILE A 270 -28.73 13.75 40.50
CA ILE A 270 -28.73 15.15 40.05
C ILE A 270 -30.19 15.60 39.87
N ARG A 271 -30.50 16.82 40.34
CA ARG A 271 -31.84 17.40 40.26
C ARG A 271 -31.97 18.28 39.02
N MET A 272 -32.93 17.96 38.15
CA MET A 272 -33.23 18.76 36.96
C MET A 272 -34.73 19.04 36.90
N GLY A 273 -35.13 20.24 37.35
CA GLY A 273 -36.53 20.58 37.60
C GLY A 273 -37.10 19.79 38.78
N ASP A 274 -38.32 19.28 38.62
CA ASP A 274 -39.02 18.49 39.65
C ASP A 274 -38.61 17.01 39.67
N ASN A 275 -37.84 16.54 38.69
CA ASN A 275 -37.39 15.16 38.59
C ASN A 275 -35.95 14.99 39.12
N ILE A 276 -35.73 13.86 39.78
CA ILE A 276 -34.44 13.47 40.37
C ILE A 276 -33.93 12.23 39.62
N PHE A 277 -32.79 12.35 38.94
CA PHE A 277 -32.20 11.26 38.16
C PHE A 277 -30.97 10.69 38.86
N LYS A 278 -30.96 9.38 39.09
CA LYS A 278 -29.80 8.68 39.65
C LYS A 278 -28.72 8.52 38.58
N ILE A 279 -27.48 8.80 38.95
CA ILE A 279 -26.29 8.61 38.12
C ILE A 279 -26.14 7.13 37.76
N LEU A 280 -25.71 6.84 36.53
CA LEU A 280 -25.61 5.48 35.99
C LEU A 280 -24.15 5.12 35.66
N PRO A 281 -23.41 4.44 36.56
CA PRO A 281 -21.96 4.19 36.38
C PRO A 281 -21.59 3.43 35.11
N GLY A 282 -22.50 2.63 34.54
CA GLY A 282 -22.31 1.97 33.24
C GLY A 282 -22.10 2.94 32.07
N GLY A 283 -22.77 4.11 32.06
CA GLY A 283 -22.55 5.13 31.02
C GLY A 283 -21.15 5.74 31.10
N TYR A 284 -20.67 5.96 32.32
CA TYR A 284 -19.31 6.44 32.59
C TYR A 284 -18.24 5.41 32.17
N ALA A 285 -18.49 4.12 32.40
CA ALA A 285 -17.65 3.03 31.91
C ALA A 285 -17.54 3.03 30.37
N VAL A 286 -18.65 3.20 29.65
CA VAL A 286 -18.67 3.30 28.18
C VAL A 286 -17.85 4.50 27.68
N VAL A 287 -17.96 5.67 28.33
CA VAL A 287 -17.16 6.87 28.02
C VAL A 287 -15.67 6.61 28.24
N GLY A 288 -15.27 6.04 29.38
CA GLY A 288 -13.87 5.73 29.68
C GLY A 288 -13.26 4.70 28.71
N ALA A 289 -14.04 3.68 28.32
CA ALA A 289 -13.61 2.65 27.37
C ALA A 289 -13.31 3.24 25.98
N ALA A 290 -14.19 4.11 25.48
CA ALA A 290 -13.97 4.85 24.25
C ALA A 290 -12.77 5.81 24.36
N ALA A 291 -12.71 6.63 25.42
CA ALA A 291 -11.68 7.65 25.58
C ALA A 291 -10.26 7.07 25.67
N LEU A 292 -10.05 6.00 26.44
CA LEU A 292 -8.73 5.39 26.57
C LEU A 292 -8.31 4.66 25.29
N SER A 293 -9.21 3.91 24.64
CA SER A 293 -8.90 3.21 23.38
C SER A 293 -8.66 4.19 22.22
N GLY A 294 -9.43 5.28 22.14
CA GLY A 294 -9.19 6.41 21.24
C GLY A 294 -7.80 7.00 21.46
N SER A 295 -7.49 7.44 22.69
CA SER A 295 -6.22 8.11 23.00
C SER A 295 -4.97 7.28 22.69
N ALA A 296 -5.00 5.96 22.91
CA ALA A 296 -3.86 5.10 22.60
C ALA A 296 -3.67 4.85 21.08
N THR A 297 -4.75 4.95 20.29
CA THR A 297 -4.76 4.70 18.84
C THR A 297 -4.78 5.98 17.99
N HIS A 298 -5.03 7.14 18.58
CA HIS A 298 -5.30 8.43 17.92
C HIS A 298 -6.53 8.40 17.00
N THR A 299 -7.55 7.62 17.35
CA THR A 299 -8.78 7.46 16.53
C THR A 299 -10.01 8.04 17.22
N VAL A 300 -10.92 8.63 16.44
CA VAL A 300 -12.25 9.11 16.91
C VAL A 300 -13.33 8.06 16.61
N SER A 301 -13.12 7.26 15.56
CA SER A 301 -13.92 6.09 15.17
C SER A 301 -14.13 5.05 16.29
N THR A 302 -13.25 5.01 17.30
CA THR A 302 -13.47 4.27 18.57
C THR A 302 -14.82 4.56 19.20
N SER A 303 -15.26 5.83 19.20
CA SER A 303 -16.60 6.23 19.69
C SER A 303 -17.71 5.48 18.94
N VAL A 304 -17.59 5.38 17.61
CA VAL A 304 -18.59 4.75 16.74
C VAL A 304 -18.59 3.23 16.92
N ILE A 305 -17.41 2.60 17.03
CA ILE A 305 -17.27 1.18 17.39
C ILE A 305 -17.99 0.91 18.72
N VAL A 306 -17.84 1.80 19.70
CA VAL A 306 -18.47 1.66 21.01
C VAL A 306 -19.99 1.75 20.95
N PHE A 307 -20.57 2.68 20.18
CA PHE A 307 -22.03 2.73 20.04
C PHE A 307 -22.60 1.51 19.30
N GLU A 308 -21.92 1.01 18.27
CA GLU A 308 -22.31 -0.23 17.57
C GLU A 308 -22.16 -1.48 18.49
N LEU A 309 -21.15 -1.50 19.36
CA LEU A 309 -20.95 -2.56 20.36
C LEU A 309 -21.99 -2.56 21.48
N THR A 310 -22.37 -1.39 22.01
CA THR A 310 -23.35 -1.26 23.10
C THR A 310 -24.80 -1.32 22.62
N GLY A 311 -25.04 -0.96 21.34
CA GLY A 311 -26.37 -0.91 20.74
C GLY A 311 -27.21 0.28 21.17
N GLN A 312 -26.63 1.28 21.86
CA GLN A 312 -27.33 2.47 22.33
C GLN A 312 -26.57 3.76 21.97
N MET A 313 -27.25 4.65 21.26
CA MET A 313 -26.71 5.96 20.81
C MET A 313 -26.92 7.09 21.85
N SER A 314 -27.47 6.79 23.04
CA SER A 314 -27.95 7.80 23.98
C SER A 314 -26.83 8.69 24.56
N HIS A 315 -25.63 8.13 24.75
CA HIS A 315 -24.45 8.83 25.26
C HIS A 315 -23.54 9.37 24.12
N MET A 316 -24.08 9.59 22.91
CA MET A 316 -23.24 9.92 21.74
C MET A 316 -22.39 11.19 21.93
N LEU A 317 -22.99 12.26 22.43
CA LEU A 317 -22.32 13.56 22.57
C LEU A 317 -21.20 13.56 23.64
N PRO A 318 -21.43 13.06 24.87
CA PRO A 318 -20.36 12.99 25.88
C PRO A 318 -19.19 12.11 25.48
N VAL A 319 -19.44 10.92 24.90
CA VAL A 319 -18.39 9.99 24.46
C VAL A 319 -17.49 10.66 23.41
N ILE A 320 -18.07 11.29 22.38
CA ILE A 320 -17.30 11.96 21.33
C ILE A 320 -16.47 13.11 21.91
N ILE A 321 -17.02 13.92 22.83
CA ILE A 321 -16.28 15.01 23.48
C ILE A 321 -15.12 14.46 24.32
N ALA A 322 -15.34 13.42 25.12
CA ALA A 322 -14.29 12.78 25.90
C ALA A 322 -13.17 12.22 25.02
N VAL A 323 -13.52 11.53 23.93
CA VAL A 323 -12.56 10.96 22.96
C VAL A 323 -11.77 12.06 22.24
N LEU A 324 -12.40 13.15 21.82
CA LEU A 324 -11.71 14.28 21.19
C LEU A 324 -10.70 14.95 22.15
N ILE A 325 -11.07 15.16 23.41
CA ILE A 325 -10.18 15.70 24.45
C ILE A 325 -9.01 14.73 24.71
N ALA A 326 -9.32 13.44 24.86
CA ALA A 326 -8.31 12.40 25.10
C ALA A 326 -7.30 12.29 23.94
N ASN A 327 -7.78 12.36 22.70
CA ASN A 327 -6.96 12.35 21.50
C ASN A 327 -6.09 13.61 21.39
N ALA A 328 -6.63 14.80 21.67
CA ALA A 328 -5.87 16.05 21.62
C ALA A 328 -4.69 16.04 22.62
N ILE A 329 -4.91 15.55 23.83
CA ILE A 329 -3.87 15.42 24.87
C ILE A 329 -2.85 14.34 24.49
N ALA A 330 -3.30 13.17 24.02
CA ALA A 330 -2.41 12.09 23.62
C ALA A 330 -1.50 12.50 22.44
N GLN A 331 -2.07 13.09 21.39
CA GLN A 331 -1.32 13.58 20.21
C GLN A 331 -0.29 14.65 20.55
N PHE A 332 -0.54 15.49 21.56
CA PHE A 332 0.44 16.47 22.03
C PHE A 332 1.61 15.82 22.79
N LEU A 333 1.36 14.71 23.48
CA LEU A 333 2.34 14.09 24.38
C LEU A 333 3.17 12.97 23.73
N GLN A 334 2.57 12.09 22.93
CA GLN A 334 3.21 10.89 22.37
C GLN A 334 2.67 10.57 20.96
N PRO A 335 3.41 9.80 20.14
CA PRO A 335 2.86 9.21 18.91
C PRO A 335 1.82 8.12 19.22
N SER A 336 1.02 7.70 18.23
CA SER A 336 0.09 6.58 18.42
C SER A 336 0.84 5.27 18.72
N ILE A 337 0.16 4.27 19.30
CA ILE A 337 0.78 2.95 19.50
C ILE A 337 1.28 2.33 18.18
N TYR A 338 0.53 2.51 17.09
CA TYR A 338 0.88 1.96 15.78
C TYR A 338 2.13 2.64 15.20
N ASP A 339 2.20 3.97 15.24
CA ASP A 339 3.37 4.74 14.81
C ASP A 339 4.60 4.40 15.65
N SER A 340 4.43 4.31 16.98
CA SER A 340 5.52 3.92 17.88
C SER A 340 6.06 2.52 17.54
N ILE A 341 5.19 1.55 17.22
CA ILE A 341 5.63 0.21 16.80
C ILE A 341 6.37 0.25 15.46
N ILE A 342 5.89 1.04 14.48
CA ILE A 342 6.52 1.21 13.16
C ILE A 342 7.92 1.83 13.31
N GLN A 343 8.06 2.89 14.10
CA GLN A 343 9.34 3.55 14.40
C GLN A 343 10.33 2.60 15.10
N ILE A 344 9.88 1.88 16.13
CA ILE A 344 10.69 0.88 16.85
C ILE A 344 11.17 -0.23 15.91
N LYS A 345 10.30 -0.73 15.03
CA LYS A 345 10.64 -1.77 14.02
C LYS A 345 11.49 -1.24 12.87
N LYS A 346 11.66 0.09 12.74
CA LYS A 346 12.39 0.78 11.66
C LYS A 346 11.88 0.43 10.25
N LEU A 347 10.58 0.16 10.11
CA LEU A 347 9.99 -0.18 8.81
C LEU A 347 10.09 1.00 7.82
N PRO A 348 10.09 0.76 6.49
CA PRO A 348 10.02 1.81 5.48
C PRO A 348 8.63 2.47 5.48
N TYR A 349 8.50 3.53 6.28
CA TYR A 349 7.34 4.42 6.33
C TYR A 349 7.83 5.86 6.15
N LEU A 350 6.99 6.70 5.54
CA LEU A 350 7.26 8.13 5.37
C LEU A 350 6.62 8.87 6.55
N PRO A 351 7.42 9.39 7.52
CA PRO A 351 6.86 10.05 8.69
C PRO A 351 6.19 11.36 8.31
N SER A 352 5.00 11.61 8.86
CA SER A 352 4.28 12.87 8.67
C SER A 352 5.11 14.05 9.18
N ILE A 353 5.33 15.04 8.31
CA ILE A 353 5.99 16.28 8.71
C ILE A 353 4.94 17.16 9.41
N ILE A 354 5.18 17.48 10.69
CA ILE A 354 4.36 18.41 11.46
C ILE A 354 4.45 19.79 10.78
N THR A 355 3.33 20.33 10.28
CA THR A 355 3.26 21.58 9.49
C THR A 355 3.93 22.79 10.16
N THR A 356 4.04 22.78 11.49
CA THR A 356 4.71 23.80 12.31
C THR A 356 6.24 23.87 12.09
N SER A 357 6.88 22.89 11.45
CA SER A 357 8.33 22.88 11.25
C SER A 357 8.78 23.83 10.14
N SER A 358 9.08 25.08 10.50
CA SER A 358 9.61 26.12 9.60
C SER A 358 10.79 25.65 8.72
N GLN A 359 11.63 24.75 9.23
CA GLN A 359 12.77 24.19 8.48
C GLN A 359 12.34 23.40 7.23
N ALA A 360 11.18 22.75 7.22
CA ALA A 360 10.72 21.92 6.11
C ALA A 360 10.33 22.73 4.86
N TYR A 361 10.12 24.04 5.01
CA TYR A 361 9.90 24.97 3.91
C TYR A 361 11.22 25.47 3.29
N ASN A 362 12.34 25.38 4.02
CA ASN A 362 13.66 25.91 3.64
C ASN A 362 14.64 24.86 3.07
N ILE A 363 14.15 23.63 2.86
CA ILE A 363 14.85 22.52 2.20
C ILE A 363 14.13 22.25 0.88
N TYR A 364 14.91 22.15 -0.20
CA TYR A 364 14.41 21.99 -1.57
C TYR A 364 14.78 20.63 -2.18
N VAL A 365 14.15 20.28 -3.30
CA VAL A 365 14.48 19.06 -4.06
C VAL A 365 15.96 18.99 -4.44
N GLU A 366 16.55 20.13 -4.82
CA GLU A 366 17.96 20.25 -5.19
C GLU A 366 18.94 19.82 -4.07
N ASP A 367 18.54 19.93 -2.80
CA ASP A 367 19.33 19.51 -1.62
C ASP A 367 19.30 17.99 -1.42
N ILE A 368 18.21 17.31 -1.83
CA ILE A 368 17.91 15.91 -1.48
C ILE A 368 18.05 14.93 -2.66
N MET A 369 18.08 15.43 -3.90
CA MET A 369 18.07 14.60 -5.11
C MET A 369 19.39 13.90 -5.37
N VAL A 370 19.32 12.69 -5.91
CA VAL A 370 20.50 11.96 -6.41
C VAL A 370 20.80 12.42 -7.83
N ARG A 371 21.98 13.03 -8.03
CA ARG A 371 22.46 13.53 -9.33
C ARG A 371 23.17 12.48 -10.18
N GLU A 372 23.62 11.37 -9.57
CA GLU A 372 24.15 10.20 -10.28
C GLU A 372 22.99 9.34 -10.79
N ILE A 373 22.57 9.58 -12.04
CA ILE A 373 21.39 8.93 -12.63
C ILE A 373 21.83 7.88 -13.65
N VAL A 374 21.27 6.68 -13.54
CA VAL A 374 21.37 5.65 -14.58
C VAL A 374 20.21 5.85 -15.54
N TYR A 375 20.49 6.26 -16.76
CA TYR A 375 19.51 6.52 -17.84
C TYR A 375 19.72 5.59 -19.03
N ILE A 376 18.77 5.62 -19.97
CA ILE A 376 18.84 4.94 -21.27
C ILE A 376 18.57 6.01 -22.34
N SER A 377 19.38 6.08 -23.39
CA SER A 377 19.14 6.94 -24.55
C SER A 377 18.24 6.26 -25.59
N GLU A 378 17.54 7.04 -26.40
CA GLU A 378 16.74 6.51 -27.52
C GLU A 378 17.60 5.77 -28.55
N GLY A 379 18.85 6.21 -28.74
CA GLY A 379 19.84 5.54 -29.60
C GLY A 379 20.61 4.39 -28.95
N ALA A 380 20.26 3.94 -27.74
CA ALA A 380 21.03 2.95 -26.99
C ALA A 380 21.11 1.58 -27.69
N THR A 381 22.26 0.89 -27.54
CA THR A 381 22.44 -0.47 -28.07
C THR A 381 21.93 -1.55 -27.11
N TYR A 382 21.60 -2.73 -27.63
CA TYR A 382 21.23 -3.88 -26.79
C TYR A 382 22.37 -4.28 -25.82
N ARG A 383 23.64 -4.05 -26.18
CA ARG A 383 24.83 -4.22 -25.33
C ARG A 383 24.80 -3.31 -24.12
N GLU A 384 24.47 -2.03 -24.30
CA GLU A 384 24.32 -1.06 -23.21
C GLU A 384 23.18 -1.46 -22.28
N ILE A 385 22.00 -1.79 -22.80
CA ILE A 385 20.86 -2.22 -21.96
C ILE A 385 21.21 -3.50 -21.17
N LYS A 386 21.84 -4.51 -21.81
CA LYS A 386 22.31 -5.75 -21.13
C LYS A 386 23.34 -5.43 -20.04
N THR A 387 24.16 -4.40 -20.21
CA THR A 387 25.17 -3.95 -19.23
C THR A 387 24.54 -3.17 -18.07
N ILE A 388 23.68 -2.19 -18.36
CA ILE A 388 22.91 -1.40 -17.38
C ILE A 388 22.09 -2.33 -16.48
N LEU A 389 21.38 -3.30 -17.07
CA LEU A 389 20.57 -4.26 -16.32
C LEU A 389 21.40 -5.22 -15.46
N LYS A 390 22.62 -5.60 -15.91
CA LYS A 390 23.54 -6.46 -15.14
C LYS A 390 24.16 -5.72 -13.95
N GLY A 391 24.60 -4.48 -14.15
CA GLY A 391 25.16 -3.63 -13.08
C GLY A 391 24.09 -3.25 -12.06
N ASN A 392 22.94 -2.76 -12.52
CA ASN A 392 21.91 -2.18 -11.65
C ASN A 392 20.78 -3.15 -11.34
N LYS A 393 21.09 -4.24 -10.60
CA LYS A 393 20.11 -5.28 -10.22
C LYS A 393 18.96 -4.79 -9.32
N ARG A 394 19.11 -3.63 -8.66
CA ARG A 394 18.14 -3.07 -7.70
C ARG A 394 17.16 -2.05 -8.29
N LEU A 395 17.39 -1.56 -9.51
CA LEU A 395 16.54 -0.56 -10.16
C LEU A 395 15.37 -1.25 -10.89
N HIS A 396 14.15 -0.79 -10.60
CA HIS A 396 12.89 -1.33 -11.16
C HIS A 396 12.38 -0.54 -12.37
N SER A 397 12.75 0.74 -12.51
CA SER A 397 12.44 1.61 -13.64
C SER A 397 13.66 2.44 -14.01
N PHE A 398 13.77 2.82 -15.28
CA PHE A 398 14.85 3.62 -15.83
C PHE A 398 14.26 4.80 -16.62
N PRO A 399 14.79 6.02 -16.49
CA PRO A 399 14.40 7.13 -17.37
C PRO A 399 14.92 6.88 -18.79
N LEU A 400 14.05 7.15 -19.76
CA LEU A 400 14.41 7.23 -21.19
C LEU A 400 14.67 8.71 -21.52
N VAL A 401 15.85 9.00 -22.05
CA VAL A 401 16.24 10.32 -22.53
C VAL A 401 16.49 10.29 -24.04
N GLU A 402 16.38 11.44 -24.69
CA GLU A 402 16.69 11.60 -26.11
C GLU A 402 18.18 11.28 -26.39
N SER A 403 19.08 12.04 -25.76
CA SER A 403 20.54 11.90 -25.90
C SER A 403 21.26 12.13 -24.58
N SER A 404 22.50 11.64 -24.46
CA SER A 404 23.41 11.92 -23.34
C SER A 404 23.69 13.41 -23.15
N ASP A 405 23.63 14.18 -24.24
CA ASP A 405 24.08 15.58 -24.24
C ASP A 405 22.90 16.53 -23.98
N SER A 406 21.70 16.18 -24.45
CA SER A 406 20.48 16.95 -24.21
C SER A 406 19.87 16.62 -22.84
N MET A 407 19.99 15.37 -22.38
CA MET A 407 19.36 14.84 -21.15
C MET A 407 17.85 15.08 -21.07
N ILE A 408 17.16 15.33 -22.19
CA ILE A 408 15.73 15.61 -22.20
C ILE A 408 14.97 14.33 -21.85
N LEU A 409 14.12 14.37 -20.82
CA LEU A 409 13.35 13.22 -20.35
C LEU A 409 12.16 12.95 -21.28
N LEU A 410 12.21 11.84 -22.01
CA LEU A 410 11.14 11.38 -22.90
C LEU A 410 10.10 10.51 -22.18
N GLY A 411 10.52 9.78 -21.13
CA GLY A 411 9.62 8.88 -20.41
C GLY A 411 10.35 8.01 -19.39
N SER A 412 9.68 6.95 -18.91
CA SER A 412 10.31 5.89 -18.11
C SER A 412 9.95 4.50 -18.60
N VAL A 413 10.88 3.55 -18.44
CA VAL A 413 10.74 2.16 -18.89
C VAL A 413 11.01 1.21 -17.74
N GLN A 414 10.06 0.30 -17.50
CA GLN A 414 10.19 -0.71 -16.46
C GLN A 414 11.26 -1.74 -16.81
N ARG A 415 12.00 -2.19 -15.79
CA ARG A 415 13.00 -3.26 -15.91
C ARG A 415 12.44 -4.53 -16.56
N MET A 416 11.20 -4.90 -16.20
CA MET A 416 10.53 -6.08 -16.76
C MET A 416 10.34 -5.96 -18.26
N GLU A 417 9.99 -4.77 -18.76
CA GLU A 417 9.79 -4.54 -20.18
C GLU A 417 11.13 -4.57 -20.95
N LEU A 418 12.19 -3.98 -20.39
CA LEU A 418 13.55 -4.08 -20.96
C LEU A 418 14.07 -5.53 -21.01
N MET A 419 13.76 -6.34 -19.98
CA MET A 419 14.09 -7.77 -19.98
C MET A 419 13.30 -8.54 -21.05
N ARG A 420 11.99 -8.28 -21.20
CA ARG A 420 11.19 -8.85 -22.30
C ARG A 420 11.70 -8.41 -23.67
N LEU A 421 12.16 -7.18 -23.81
CA LEU A 421 12.70 -6.64 -25.07
C LEU A 421 13.98 -7.39 -25.46
N LEU A 422 14.91 -7.58 -24.51
CA LEU A 422 16.10 -8.43 -24.67
C LEU A 422 15.74 -9.90 -24.95
N GLU A 423 14.79 -10.48 -24.22
CA GLU A 423 14.32 -11.85 -24.45
C GLU A 423 13.64 -12.02 -25.82
N ARG A 424 12.92 -11.01 -26.33
CA ARG A 424 12.31 -11.05 -27.68
C ARG A 424 13.32 -10.82 -28.80
N HIS A 425 14.53 -10.32 -28.50
CA HIS A 425 15.57 -10.10 -29.51
C HIS A 425 16.63 -11.20 -29.51
N LEU A 426 17.16 -11.58 -28.35
CA LEU A 426 18.17 -12.63 -28.18
C LEU A 426 17.57 -14.01 -27.85
N GLY A 427 16.27 -14.10 -27.64
CA GLY A 427 15.61 -15.34 -27.23
C GLY A 427 15.67 -16.45 -28.27
N ARG A 428 15.48 -17.68 -27.79
CA ARG A 428 15.58 -18.90 -28.59
C ARG A 428 14.74 -18.85 -29.87
N GLU A 429 13.53 -18.30 -29.82
CA GLU A 429 12.65 -18.19 -30.99
C GLU A 429 13.32 -17.40 -32.14
N ARG A 430 13.97 -16.26 -31.84
CA ARG A 430 14.70 -15.49 -32.85
C ARG A 430 15.92 -16.21 -33.40
N ARG A 431 16.64 -16.97 -32.57
CA ARG A 431 17.76 -17.81 -33.03
C ARG A 431 17.28 -18.87 -34.02
N LEU A 432 16.15 -19.50 -33.73
CA LEU A 432 15.56 -20.51 -34.60
C LEU A 432 15.00 -19.90 -35.90
N GLU A 433 14.41 -18.70 -35.86
CA GLU A 433 14.03 -17.94 -37.06
C GLU A 433 15.25 -17.62 -37.94
N GLU A 434 16.37 -17.18 -37.36
CA GLU A 434 17.60 -16.88 -38.11
C GLU A 434 18.25 -18.14 -38.71
N VAL A 435 18.25 -19.26 -37.98
CA VAL A 435 18.69 -20.56 -38.55
C VAL A 435 17.82 -20.96 -39.73
N ALA A 436 16.50 -20.89 -39.58
CA ALA A 436 15.58 -21.21 -40.67
C ALA A 436 15.77 -20.27 -41.87
N ARG A 437 16.05 -18.98 -41.63
CA ARG A 437 16.39 -18.01 -42.68
C ARG A 437 17.67 -18.41 -43.41
N ARG A 438 18.76 -18.71 -42.69
CA ARG A 438 20.03 -19.17 -43.27
C ARG A 438 19.84 -20.43 -44.13
N GLN A 439 19.18 -21.45 -43.58
CA GLN A 439 18.84 -22.68 -44.31
C GLN A 439 18.01 -22.40 -45.58
N SER A 440 17.04 -21.48 -45.54
CA SER A 440 16.25 -21.12 -46.73
C SER A 440 17.06 -20.39 -47.81
N VAL A 441 18.06 -19.59 -47.41
CA VAL A 441 18.97 -18.89 -48.34
C VAL A 441 19.97 -19.86 -48.96
N ASP A 442 20.51 -20.78 -48.16
CA ASP A 442 21.38 -21.85 -48.65
C ASP A 442 20.62 -22.74 -49.66
N GLU A 443 19.43 -23.23 -49.30
CA GLU A 443 18.57 -23.97 -50.23
C GLU A 443 18.25 -23.18 -51.51
N GLY A 444 17.95 -21.89 -51.39
CA GLY A 444 17.68 -21.01 -52.53
C GLY A 444 18.90 -20.87 -53.45
N THR A 445 20.09 -20.77 -52.86
CA THR A 445 21.36 -20.67 -53.59
C THR A 445 21.70 -21.99 -54.29
N TYR A 446 21.57 -23.13 -53.61
CA TYR A 446 21.72 -24.46 -54.22
C TYR A 446 20.73 -24.69 -55.37
N LYS A 447 19.45 -24.28 -55.21
CA LYS A 447 18.45 -24.37 -56.28
C LYS A 447 18.77 -23.46 -57.45
N ALA A 448 19.25 -22.23 -57.21
CA ALA A 448 19.66 -21.30 -58.26
C ALA A 448 20.85 -21.82 -59.07
N VAL A 449 21.89 -22.32 -58.41
CA VAL A 449 23.06 -22.97 -59.06
C VAL A 449 22.60 -24.16 -59.91
N GLN A 450 21.78 -25.04 -59.35
CA GLN A 450 21.27 -26.23 -60.05
C GLN A 450 20.34 -25.88 -61.22
N GLU A 451 19.59 -24.78 -61.15
CA GLU A 451 18.78 -24.27 -62.27
C GLU A 451 19.65 -23.61 -63.35
N GLN A 452 20.76 -22.99 -62.97
CA GLN A 452 21.75 -22.41 -63.90
C GLN A 452 22.50 -23.51 -64.66
N GLU A 453 22.88 -24.61 -63.99
CA GLU A 453 23.41 -25.83 -64.63
C GLU A 453 22.38 -26.50 -65.58
N ARG A 454 21.10 -26.54 -65.18
CA ARG A 454 20.01 -27.02 -66.06
C ARG A 454 19.76 -26.12 -67.27
N LYS A 455 20.03 -24.81 -67.17
CA LYS A 455 19.96 -23.88 -68.31
C LYS A 455 21.14 -24.06 -69.27
N MET A 456 22.34 -24.35 -68.77
CA MET A 456 23.53 -24.66 -69.59
C MET A 456 23.45 -25.98 -70.38
N SER A 457 22.51 -26.87 -70.08
CA SER A 457 22.35 -28.18 -70.75
C SER A 457 21.20 -28.24 -71.76
N ARG A 458 20.47 -27.13 -72.00
CA ARG A 458 19.40 -27.08 -73.01
C ARG A 458 19.97 -26.73 -74.39
N PHE A 459 20.08 -27.75 -75.24
CA PHE A 459 20.52 -27.64 -76.63
C PHE A 459 19.68 -26.62 -77.42
N GLU A 460 20.33 -25.63 -78.03
CA GLU A 460 19.69 -24.67 -78.93
C GLU A 460 19.57 -25.28 -80.33
N VAL A 461 18.35 -25.55 -80.78
CA VAL A 461 18.09 -26.10 -82.12
C VAL A 461 17.87 -24.95 -83.10
N VAL A 462 18.93 -24.60 -83.83
CA VAL A 462 18.88 -23.64 -84.94
C VAL A 462 18.48 -24.37 -86.23
N PRO A 463 17.31 -24.07 -86.85
CA PRO A 463 16.96 -24.62 -88.15
C PRO A 463 17.69 -23.87 -89.28
N VAL A 464 18.30 -24.61 -90.21
CA VAL A 464 19.01 -24.04 -91.37
C VAL A 464 18.04 -23.79 -92.54
N SER A 465 18.19 -22.64 -93.20
CA SER A 465 17.22 -22.04 -94.12
C SER A 465 17.44 -22.33 -95.60
N GLY A 466 16.34 -22.30 -96.38
CA GLY A 466 16.31 -22.23 -97.85
C GLY A 466 15.03 -22.89 -98.41
N LEU A 467 14.23 -22.31 -99.32
CA LEU A 467 14.35 -21.08 -100.13
C LEU A 467 12.99 -20.33 -100.20
N GLU A 468 13.04 -19.03 -100.56
CA GLU A 468 12.05 -18.22 -101.32
C GLU A 468 10.53 -18.34 -101.00
N LYS A 469 9.76 -17.25 -100.81
CA LYS A 469 9.71 -16.00 -101.59
C LYS A 469 8.97 -14.85 -100.84
N TYR A 470 9.07 -13.63 -101.39
CA TYR A 470 8.34 -12.39 -101.01
C TYR A 470 6.80 -12.58 -101.07
N SER A 471 5.91 -11.76 -100.47
CA SER A 471 5.94 -10.29 -100.31
C SER A 471 4.93 -9.71 -99.28
N THR A 472 5.26 -8.52 -98.73
CA THR A 472 4.39 -7.39 -98.29
C THR A 472 3.17 -7.57 -97.37
N ARG A 473 3.32 -7.00 -96.16
CA ARG A 473 2.53 -5.92 -95.51
C ARG A 473 1.00 -6.01 -95.28
N ASP A 474 0.68 -5.62 -94.04
CA ASP A 474 -0.51 -4.93 -93.51
C ASP A 474 -1.77 -5.69 -93.08
N SER A 475 -2.26 -5.21 -91.92
CA SER A 475 -3.32 -5.65 -91.02
C SER A 475 -4.74 -5.71 -91.61
N PRO A 476 -5.69 -6.36 -90.91
CA PRO A 476 -6.89 -5.61 -90.45
C PRO A 476 -7.40 -5.96 -89.02
N PRO A 477 -8.43 -5.24 -88.49
CA PRO A 477 -8.78 -5.22 -87.06
C PRO A 477 -10.17 -5.92 -86.74
N PRO A 478 -11.09 -5.48 -85.83
CA PRO A 478 -11.54 -6.36 -84.73
C PRO A 478 -13.07 -6.60 -84.52
N SER A 479 -13.40 -7.68 -83.78
CA SER A 479 -14.62 -7.92 -82.95
C SER A 479 -16.01 -7.81 -83.66
N PRO A 480 -17.22 -7.98 -83.04
CA PRO A 480 -17.60 -8.16 -81.62
C PRO A 480 -18.67 -9.32 -81.41
N PRO A 481 -19.71 -9.32 -80.51
CA PRO A 481 -20.03 -10.54 -79.73
C PRO A 481 -21.53 -10.98 -79.66
N MET A 482 -21.82 -11.97 -78.78
CA MET A 482 -22.94 -12.01 -77.81
C MET A 482 -24.19 -12.93 -78.02
N THR A 483 -24.67 -13.50 -76.89
CA THR A 483 -26.04 -14.04 -76.57
C THR A 483 -26.32 -15.58 -76.77
N PRO A 484 -27.44 -16.18 -76.26
CA PRO A 484 -27.39 -17.00 -75.01
C PRO A 484 -28.29 -18.28 -74.99
N THR A 485 -28.41 -19.01 -73.84
CA THR A 485 -29.66 -19.60 -73.24
C THR A 485 -29.38 -20.56 -72.04
N SER A 486 -30.42 -21.07 -71.35
CA SER A 486 -30.40 -21.54 -69.94
C SER A 486 -31.27 -22.83 -69.64
N PRO A 487 -31.88 -23.11 -68.46
CA PRO A 487 -31.47 -24.24 -67.57
C PRO A 487 -32.62 -25.16 -67.02
N LYS A 488 -32.33 -26.12 -66.08
CA LYS A 488 -33.12 -26.60 -64.88
C LYS A 488 -32.70 -28.03 -64.40
N LYS A 489 -32.44 -28.33 -63.10
CA LYS A 489 -33.32 -28.73 -61.94
C LYS A 489 -33.99 -30.15 -62.09
N SER A 490 -34.18 -31.04 -61.09
CA SER A 490 -34.10 -31.01 -59.59
C SER A 490 -34.32 -32.38 -58.86
N ILE A 491 -33.95 -32.48 -57.55
CA ILE A 491 -34.64 -33.19 -56.40
C ILE A 491 -34.36 -34.69 -56.01
N LEU A 492 -34.07 -34.90 -54.69
CA LEU A 492 -34.25 -36.02 -53.70
C LEU A 492 -34.22 -37.52 -54.15
N LYS A 493 -33.80 -38.53 -53.33
CA LYS A 493 -33.85 -38.73 -51.86
C LYS A 493 -32.89 -39.87 -51.39
N HIS A 494 -32.39 -39.81 -50.14
CA HIS A 494 -31.96 -40.87 -49.17
C HIS A 494 -31.82 -42.35 -49.63
N SER A 495 -30.91 -43.23 -49.14
CA SER A 495 -29.81 -43.33 -48.13
C SER A 495 -29.61 -44.86 -47.89
N PRO A 496 -28.50 -45.46 -47.34
CA PRO A 496 -27.79 -45.04 -46.12
C PRO A 496 -26.24 -45.22 -46.07
N MET A 497 -25.60 -44.57 -45.09
CA MET A 497 -24.29 -44.90 -44.45
C MET A 497 -23.01 -45.02 -45.34
N HIS A 498 -21.80 -44.67 -44.90
CA HIS A 498 -21.27 -44.45 -43.55
C HIS A 498 -20.11 -43.40 -43.55
N SER A 499 -20.28 -42.30 -42.80
CA SER A 499 -19.24 -41.68 -41.93
C SER A 499 -18.04 -40.89 -42.56
N PRO A 500 -17.35 -39.99 -41.82
CA PRO A 500 -17.74 -38.57 -41.92
C PRO A 500 -16.61 -37.52 -42.04
N TYR A 501 -16.92 -36.47 -42.80
CA TYR A 501 -16.57 -35.05 -42.64
C TYR A 501 -15.18 -34.60 -42.15
N SER A 502 -14.53 -33.81 -43.01
CA SER A 502 -13.50 -32.84 -42.66
C SER A 502 -14.10 -31.64 -41.89
N THR A 503 -13.42 -31.21 -40.83
CA THR A 503 -13.80 -30.01 -40.05
C THR A 503 -12.75 -28.92 -40.21
N ILE A 504 -13.20 -27.71 -40.53
CA ILE A 504 -12.43 -26.48 -40.45
C ILE A 504 -12.29 -26.10 -38.96
N THR A 505 -11.07 -26.04 -38.41
CA THR A 505 -10.86 -25.53 -37.05
C THR A 505 -9.64 -24.63 -36.92
N SER A 506 -9.90 -23.42 -36.43
CA SER A 506 -8.95 -22.46 -35.89
C SER A 506 -8.37 -22.92 -34.54
N SER A 507 -7.35 -23.79 -34.56
CA SER A 507 -6.71 -24.33 -33.33
C SER A 507 -5.29 -23.80 -33.06
N ILE A 508 -4.56 -23.35 -34.07
CA ILE A 508 -3.11 -23.01 -33.96
C ILE A 508 -2.84 -21.89 -32.93
N ALA A 509 -3.73 -20.91 -32.79
CA ALA A 509 -3.57 -19.81 -31.83
C ALA A 509 -3.95 -20.17 -30.37
N HIS A 510 -4.68 -21.28 -30.16
CA HIS A 510 -5.01 -21.78 -28.83
C HIS A 510 -3.91 -22.70 -28.28
N ASP A 511 -3.29 -23.49 -29.16
CA ASP A 511 -2.27 -24.47 -28.79
C ASP A 511 -0.97 -23.80 -28.29
N SER A 512 -0.56 -22.68 -28.89
CA SER A 512 0.63 -21.93 -28.44
C SER A 512 0.48 -21.38 -27.02
N ARG A 513 -0.70 -20.87 -26.66
CA ARG A 513 -1.00 -20.36 -25.30
C ARG A 513 -1.08 -21.48 -24.27
N LEU A 514 -1.70 -22.62 -24.61
CA LEU A 514 -1.74 -23.79 -23.73
C LEU A 514 -0.33 -24.37 -23.51
N ARG A 515 0.49 -24.43 -24.57
CA ARG A 515 1.87 -24.91 -24.50
C ARG A 515 2.77 -24.01 -23.66
N ALA A 516 2.66 -22.69 -23.82
CA ALA A 516 3.35 -21.71 -22.96
C ALA A 516 2.90 -21.81 -21.48
N ALA A 517 1.60 -22.01 -21.23
CA ALA A 517 1.08 -22.22 -19.88
C ALA A 517 1.60 -23.52 -19.25
N PHE A 518 1.61 -24.63 -19.99
CA PHE A 518 2.16 -25.91 -19.54
C PHE A 518 3.67 -25.83 -19.27
N GLU A 519 4.44 -25.18 -20.15
CA GLU A 519 5.90 -25.03 -19.96
C GLU A 519 6.23 -24.12 -18.76
N ALA A 520 5.42 -23.08 -18.51
CA ALA A 520 5.51 -22.26 -17.30
C ALA A 520 5.20 -23.06 -16.03
N ILE A 521 4.20 -23.95 -16.06
CA ILE A 521 3.88 -24.86 -14.93
C ILE A 521 5.02 -25.86 -14.71
N PHE A 522 5.56 -26.46 -15.78
CA PHE A 522 6.61 -27.47 -15.70
C PHE A 522 7.94 -26.90 -15.19
N ARG A 523 8.34 -25.71 -15.64
CA ARG A 523 9.50 -24.99 -15.08
C ARG A 523 9.33 -24.68 -13.59
N LYS A 524 8.11 -24.34 -13.15
CA LYS A 524 7.80 -24.02 -11.75
C LYS A 524 7.78 -25.25 -10.83
N ALA A 525 7.41 -26.41 -11.37
CA ALA A 525 7.51 -27.70 -10.68
C ALA A 525 8.97 -28.15 -10.52
N LEU A 526 9.82 -27.92 -11.53
CA LEU A 526 11.26 -28.25 -11.48
C LEU A 526 12.06 -27.37 -10.50
N THR A 527 11.55 -26.20 -10.11
CA THR A 527 12.22 -25.30 -9.13
C THR A 527 11.86 -25.57 -7.66
N LEU A 528 11.29 -26.74 -7.33
CA LEU A 528 10.85 -27.07 -5.96
C LEU A 528 11.46 -28.35 -5.36
N GLN A 529 12.59 -28.81 -5.90
CA GLN A 529 13.27 -29.99 -5.37
C GLN A 529 14.81 -29.86 -5.38
N ASP A 530 15.32 -28.87 -4.64
CA ASP A 530 16.72 -28.80 -4.20
C ASP A 530 16.79 -28.79 -2.67
N ALA A 531 16.95 -29.97 -2.09
CA ALA A 531 17.35 -30.17 -0.70
C ALA A 531 18.51 -31.18 -0.68
N ASN A 532 19.70 -30.68 -0.30
CA ASN A 532 20.97 -31.37 0.00
C ASN A 532 21.15 -32.86 -0.43
N PRO A 533 22.15 -33.16 -1.28
CA PRO A 533 22.68 -34.51 -1.39
C PRO A 533 23.73 -34.77 -0.30
N SER A 534 23.38 -35.58 0.70
CA SER A 534 24.35 -36.27 1.55
C SER A 534 23.87 -37.68 1.89
N GLU A 535 24.83 -38.61 1.88
CA GLU A 535 24.73 -40.05 2.22
C GLU A 535 24.31 -41.03 1.11
N LYS A 536 24.90 -42.23 1.20
CA LYS A 536 24.80 -43.37 0.28
C LYS A 536 23.78 -44.38 0.82
N SER A 537 23.11 -45.14 -0.06
CA SER A 537 23.04 -46.63 0.01
C SER A 537 22.08 -47.20 -1.04
N ASP A 538 21.95 -48.54 -1.05
CA ASP A 538 21.65 -49.39 -2.20
C ASP A 538 20.17 -49.73 -2.49
N SER A 539 19.97 -50.28 -3.70
CA SER A 539 18.99 -51.32 -4.09
C SER A 539 17.52 -50.97 -4.40
N GLY A 540 17.08 -51.43 -5.59
CA GLY A 540 15.69 -51.50 -6.05
C GLY A 540 15.60 -52.16 -7.46
N PRO A 541 14.75 -53.18 -7.70
CA PRO A 541 14.85 -54.05 -8.89
C PRO A 541 14.12 -53.52 -10.15
N PRO A 542 14.40 -54.08 -11.35
CA PRO A 542 13.96 -53.52 -12.63
C PRO A 542 12.54 -53.95 -13.03
N THR A 543 11.87 -53.11 -13.83
CA THR A 543 10.67 -53.48 -14.60
C THR A 543 10.86 -53.21 -16.09
N PRO A 544 10.29 -54.03 -16.99
CA PRO A 544 10.74 -54.10 -18.38
C PRO A 544 10.09 -53.08 -19.31
N ASN A 545 10.82 -52.73 -20.37
CA ASN A 545 10.30 -52.01 -21.54
C ASN A 545 9.06 -52.70 -22.13
N ILE A 546 8.07 -51.90 -22.55
CA ILE A 546 7.55 -51.82 -23.93
C ILE A 546 6.56 -50.64 -23.99
N GLN A 547 6.91 -49.58 -24.71
CA GLN A 547 5.96 -48.79 -25.49
C GLN A 547 6.63 -48.37 -26.79
N LYS A 548 6.05 -48.78 -27.93
CA LYS A 548 6.56 -48.43 -29.26
C LYS A 548 6.48 -46.92 -29.45
N ARG A 549 7.62 -46.27 -29.69
CA ARG A 549 7.63 -44.88 -30.15
C ARG A 549 6.95 -44.80 -31.52
N VAL A 550 5.79 -44.17 -31.59
CA VAL A 550 5.36 -43.49 -32.81
C VAL A 550 6.26 -42.27 -32.95
N GLN A 551 7.40 -42.48 -33.60
CA GLN A 551 8.38 -41.43 -33.81
C GLN A 551 7.93 -40.59 -35.02
N LEU A 552 7.03 -39.62 -34.75
CA LEU A 552 6.91 -38.43 -35.59
C LEU A 552 8.32 -37.93 -35.92
N PRO A 553 8.59 -37.48 -37.16
CA PRO A 553 9.86 -36.85 -37.48
C PRO A 553 10.06 -35.63 -36.58
N LYS A 554 10.79 -35.84 -35.48
CA LYS A 554 11.56 -34.77 -34.86
C LYS A 554 12.68 -34.47 -35.83
N GLU A 555 12.35 -33.68 -36.85
CA GLU A 555 13.28 -32.70 -37.38
C GLU A 555 13.89 -32.03 -36.14
N ARG A 556 15.14 -32.39 -35.86
CA ARG A 556 15.86 -31.75 -34.77
C ARG A 556 16.03 -30.34 -35.25
N VAL A 557 15.25 -29.40 -34.73
CA VAL A 557 15.51 -27.99 -34.98
C VAL A 557 16.90 -27.73 -34.41
N ILE A 558 17.89 -27.65 -35.31
CA ILE A 558 19.29 -27.49 -34.97
C ILE A 558 19.42 -26.04 -34.49
N ASP A 559 19.38 -25.85 -33.17
CA ASP A 559 19.85 -24.60 -32.56
C ASP A 559 21.34 -24.44 -32.93
N MET A 560 21.80 -23.21 -33.15
CA MET A 560 23.18 -22.93 -33.56
C MET A 560 24.22 -23.58 -32.63
N SER A 561 25.43 -23.84 -33.13
CA SER A 561 26.52 -24.27 -32.26
C SER A 561 26.83 -23.21 -31.19
N GLN A 562 27.46 -23.60 -30.08
CA GLN A 562 27.68 -22.69 -28.95
C GLN A 562 28.58 -21.48 -29.33
N GLU A 563 29.50 -21.66 -30.27
CA GLU A 563 30.38 -20.60 -30.79
C GLU A 563 29.60 -19.66 -31.72
N GLU A 564 28.78 -20.19 -32.63
CA GLU A 564 27.88 -19.39 -33.48
C GLU A 564 26.82 -18.63 -32.67
N GLN A 565 26.31 -19.21 -31.58
CA GLN A 565 25.40 -18.52 -30.65
C GLN A 565 26.06 -17.28 -30.04
N LEU A 566 27.32 -17.40 -29.60
CA LEU A 566 28.06 -16.28 -29.03
C LEU A 566 28.36 -15.20 -30.08
N ALA A 567 28.81 -15.58 -31.28
CA ALA A 567 29.09 -14.65 -32.37
C ALA A 567 27.82 -13.89 -32.84
N TRP A 568 26.69 -14.60 -32.98
CA TRP A 568 25.41 -13.99 -33.33
C TRP A 568 24.86 -13.12 -32.19
N GLU A 569 24.94 -13.56 -30.93
CA GLU A 569 24.55 -12.70 -29.80
C GLU A 569 25.40 -11.42 -29.78
N GLU A 570 26.70 -11.51 -30.03
CA GLU A 570 27.61 -10.36 -30.12
C GLU A 570 27.21 -9.39 -31.25
N GLU A 571 26.85 -9.91 -32.42
CA GLU A 571 26.35 -9.14 -33.56
C GLU A 571 25.01 -8.44 -33.22
N GLN A 572 24.02 -9.18 -32.71
CA GLN A 572 22.71 -8.62 -32.34
C GLN A 572 22.82 -7.59 -31.19
N LEU A 573 23.78 -7.76 -30.27
CA LEU A 573 23.98 -6.82 -29.17
C LEU A 573 24.43 -5.42 -29.62
N ASN A 574 25.04 -5.31 -30.80
CA ASN A 574 25.52 -4.03 -31.33
C ASN A 574 24.43 -3.24 -32.09
N ILE A 575 23.25 -3.83 -32.31
CA ILE A 575 22.13 -3.19 -32.98
C ILE A 575 21.50 -2.12 -32.05
N PRO A 576 21.05 -0.96 -32.56
CA PRO A 576 20.27 -0.01 -31.79
C PRO A 576 18.88 -0.56 -31.42
N VAL A 577 18.35 -0.14 -30.27
CA VAL A 577 17.12 -0.72 -29.71
C VAL A 577 15.86 -0.08 -30.34
N ASP A 578 14.99 -0.91 -30.91
CA ASP A 578 13.68 -0.48 -31.42
C ASP A 578 12.68 -0.30 -30.26
N PHE A 579 12.58 0.93 -29.77
CA PHE A 579 11.65 1.32 -28.71
C PHE A 579 10.18 1.41 -29.15
N SER A 580 9.87 1.39 -30.46
CA SER A 580 8.49 1.59 -30.98
C SER A 580 7.46 0.54 -30.51
N LYS A 581 7.95 -0.64 -30.11
CA LYS A 581 7.15 -1.78 -29.63
C LYS A 581 7.28 -2.02 -28.13
N CYS A 582 7.90 -1.09 -27.40
CA CYS A 582 8.12 -1.14 -25.95
C CYS A 582 7.02 -0.36 -25.22
N HIS A 583 6.50 -0.87 -24.11
CA HIS A 583 5.62 -0.08 -23.25
C HIS A 583 6.42 0.94 -22.42
N ILE A 584 6.56 2.15 -22.97
CA ILE A 584 7.12 3.33 -22.30
C ILE A 584 5.99 4.08 -21.59
N ASP A 585 6.24 4.54 -20.37
CA ASP A 585 5.42 5.58 -19.72
C ASP A 585 5.89 6.95 -20.22
N PRO A 586 5.10 7.69 -21.02
CA PRO A 586 5.50 8.98 -21.61
C PRO A 586 5.36 10.15 -20.63
N ALA A 587 4.73 9.94 -19.46
CA ALA A 587 4.45 11.01 -18.51
C ALA A 587 4.80 10.60 -17.06
N PRO A 588 6.04 10.14 -16.80
CA PRO A 588 6.47 9.80 -15.46
C PRO A 588 6.46 11.07 -14.58
N PHE A 589 6.23 10.91 -13.27
CA PHE A 589 6.04 12.07 -12.40
C PHE A 589 7.33 12.92 -12.29
N GLN A 590 7.22 14.20 -12.66
CA GLN A 590 8.32 15.17 -12.66
C GLN A 590 8.21 16.16 -11.49
N LEU A 591 9.36 16.54 -10.94
CA LEU A 591 9.52 17.56 -9.90
C LEU A 591 10.41 18.70 -10.39
N VAL A 592 10.06 19.91 -9.97
CA VAL A 592 10.92 21.10 -10.14
C VAL A 592 11.93 21.16 -9.00
N GLU A 593 13.18 21.49 -9.29
CA GLU A 593 14.30 21.55 -8.32
C GLU A 593 14.03 22.44 -7.09
N ARG A 594 13.32 23.56 -7.29
CA ARG A 594 12.91 24.51 -6.24
C ARG A 594 11.62 24.10 -5.50
N THR A 595 11.15 22.88 -5.66
CA THR A 595 10.01 22.38 -4.88
C THR A 595 10.45 22.15 -3.43
N SER A 596 9.73 22.71 -2.46
CA SER A 596 10.05 22.51 -1.04
C SER A 596 9.75 21.09 -0.56
N LEU A 597 10.51 20.60 0.41
CA LEU A 597 10.39 19.26 0.98
C LEU A 597 8.97 18.95 1.48
N MET A 598 8.26 19.92 2.06
CA MET A 598 6.82 19.78 2.41
C MET A 598 5.94 19.40 1.21
N LYS A 599 6.09 20.11 0.08
CA LYS A 599 5.29 19.85 -1.13
C LYS A 599 5.61 18.48 -1.72
N VAL A 600 6.88 18.09 -1.74
CA VAL A 600 7.29 16.76 -2.22
C VAL A 600 6.73 15.65 -1.34
N HIS A 601 6.82 15.80 -0.01
CA HIS A 601 6.21 14.87 0.94
C HIS A 601 4.71 14.72 0.69
N SER A 602 3.97 15.82 0.54
CA SER A 602 2.54 15.78 0.21
C SER A 602 2.28 15.09 -1.14
N LEU A 603 3.06 15.36 -2.19
CA LEU A 603 2.90 14.73 -3.50
C LEU A 603 3.16 13.21 -3.45
N PHE A 604 4.25 12.79 -2.81
CA PHE A 604 4.56 11.36 -2.62
C PHE A 604 3.46 10.65 -1.81
N SER A 605 2.92 11.31 -0.77
CA SER A 605 1.86 10.77 0.08
C SER A 605 0.49 10.70 -0.63
N MET A 606 0.13 11.72 -1.42
CA MET A 606 -1.15 11.77 -2.15
C MET A 606 -1.21 10.81 -3.32
N LEU A 607 -0.11 10.70 -4.07
CA LEU A 607 -0.04 9.94 -5.32
C LEU A 607 0.55 8.52 -5.12
N GLY A 608 1.07 8.21 -3.92
CA GLY A 608 1.68 6.91 -3.63
C GLY A 608 2.98 6.66 -4.40
N LEU A 609 3.77 7.70 -4.64
CA LEU A 609 4.96 7.62 -5.49
C LEU A 609 6.12 6.92 -4.77
N ASN A 610 6.72 5.94 -5.45
CA ASN A 610 7.96 5.30 -5.00
C ASN A 610 9.20 6.13 -5.37
N HIS A 611 9.16 6.83 -6.51
CA HIS A 611 10.18 7.73 -7.01
C HIS A 611 9.57 8.80 -7.93
N ALA A 612 10.31 9.88 -8.14
CA ALA A 612 10.00 10.95 -9.07
C ALA A 612 11.30 11.45 -9.73
N TYR A 613 11.20 11.86 -10.99
CA TYR A 613 12.31 12.45 -11.73
C TYR A 613 12.35 13.96 -11.47
N VAL A 614 13.55 14.53 -11.36
CA VAL A 614 13.74 15.97 -11.17
C VAL A 614 14.22 16.55 -12.49
N THR A 615 13.50 17.55 -13.00
CA THR A 615 13.77 18.15 -14.30
C THR A 615 13.91 19.67 -14.24
N ALA A 616 14.88 20.19 -14.98
CA ALA A 616 15.07 21.61 -15.23
C ALA A 616 14.92 21.88 -16.73
N ILE A 617 13.87 22.62 -17.12
CA ILE A 617 13.59 22.95 -18.54
C ILE A 617 13.52 21.66 -19.41
N GLY A 618 12.86 20.61 -18.90
CA GLY A 618 12.74 19.30 -19.55
C GLY A 618 13.97 18.39 -19.46
N ARG A 619 15.15 18.92 -19.09
CA ARG A 619 16.36 18.13 -18.87
C ARG A 619 16.31 17.41 -17.52
N LEU A 620 16.72 16.16 -17.49
CA LEU A 620 16.81 15.33 -16.30
C LEU A 620 18.07 15.70 -15.48
N VAL A 621 17.87 16.16 -14.23
CA VAL A 621 18.98 16.61 -13.34
C VAL A 621 19.11 15.77 -12.08
N GLY A 622 18.05 15.08 -11.66
CA GLY A 622 18.11 14.20 -10.49
C GLY A 622 16.98 13.17 -10.44
N VAL A 623 17.08 12.27 -9.47
CA VAL A 623 15.98 11.39 -9.03
C VAL A 623 15.80 11.54 -7.53
N VAL A 624 14.55 11.65 -7.08
CA VAL A 624 14.17 11.53 -5.67
C VAL A 624 13.37 10.25 -5.52
N ALA A 625 13.80 9.35 -4.63
CA ALA A 625 13.02 8.19 -4.23
C ALA A 625 12.64 8.27 -2.75
N LEU A 626 11.67 7.43 -2.35
CA LEU A 626 11.04 7.46 -1.02
C LEU A 626 12.06 7.33 0.13
N LYS A 627 13.16 6.61 -0.10
CA LYS A 627 14.25 6.39 0.87
C LYS A 627 15.05 7.68 1.14
N GLU A 628 15.33 8.44 0.09
CA GLU A 628 16.08 9.69 0.12
C GLU A 628 15.22 10.79 0.75
N LEU A 629 13.95 10.86 0.36
CA LEU A 629 12.93 11.72 0.97
C LEU A 629 12.79 11.46 2.48
N ARG A 630 12.66 10.18 2.88
CA ARG A 630 12.62 9.78 4.29
C ARG A 630 13.90 10.19 5.04
N LYS A 631 15.08 9.91 4.47
CA LYS A 631 16.37 10.27 5.09
C LYS A 631 16.50 11.79 5.29
N ALA A 632 16.02 12.59 4.35
CA ALA A 632 15.99 14.04 4.48
C ALA A 632 15.11 14.50 5.65
N ILE A 633 13.93 13.90 5.82
CA ILE A 633 13.01 14.20 6.93
C ILE A 633 13.61 13.76 8.27
N GLU A 634 14.19 12.55 8.35
CA GLU A 634 14.87 12.06 9.56
C GLU A 634 16.07 12.96 9.95
N ASN A 635 16.86 13.40 8.97
CA ASN A 635 17.99 14.31 9.20
C ASN A 635 17.53 15.71 9.65
N MET A 636 16.44 16.25 9.06
CA MET A 636 15.83 17.51 9.48
C MET A 636 15.32 17.42 10.92
N GLN A 637 14.52 16.39 11.24
CA GLN A 637 13.99 16.17 12.59
C GLN A 637 15.10 15.94 13.63
N GLY A 638 16.21 15.32 13.22
CA GLY A 638 17.40 15.14 14.04
C GLY A 638 18.35 16.33 14.13
N GLY A 639 18.04 17.47 13.48
CA GLY A 639 18.89 18.67 13.45
C GLY A 639 20.19 18.56 12.65
N ASN A 640 20.40 17.44 11.94
CA ASN A 640 21.63 17.08 11.24
C ASN A 640 21.53 17.28 9.72
N PHE A 641 20.71 18.22 9.25
CA PHE A 641 20.55 18.47 7.82
C PHE A 641 21.70 19.32 7.26
N VAL A 642 22.56 18.70 6.46
CA VAL A 642 23.62 19.37 5.70
C VAL A 642 23.10 19.62 4.29
N ARG A 643 23.17 20.87 3.82
CA ARG A 643 22.88 21.19 2.41
C ARG A 643 24.00 20.64 1.52
N ASN A 644 23.63 19.83 0.53
CA ASN A 644 24.55 19.42 -0.50
C ASN A 644 24.81 20.61 -1.43
N ALA A 645 26.03 21.15 -1.41
CA ALA A 645 26.39 22.20 -2.36
C ALA A 645 26.23 21.67 -3.80
N PRO A 646 25.61 22.43 -4.72
CA PRO A 646 25.59 22.02 -6.12
C PRO A 646 27.04 21.99 -6.65
N PRO A 647 27.40 20.99 -7.49
CA PRO A 647 28.67 21.06 -8.22
C PRO A 647 28.68 22.34 -9.08
N PRO A 648 29.85 22.97 -9.28
CA PRO A 648 29.95 24.16 -10.10
C PRO A 648 29.46 23.86 -11.52
N PHE A 649 28.47 24.64 -11.97
CA PHE A 649 27.90 24.51 -13.30
C PHE A 649 28.88 25.09 -14.32
N GLU A 650 29.66 24.24 -15.00
CA GLU A 650 30.43 24.68 -16.17
C GLU A 650 29.45 25.05 -17.28
N ALA A 651 29.21 26.36 -17.42
CA ALA A 651 28.41 26.91 -18.49
C ALA A 651 29.15 26.78 -19.83
N VAL A 652 28.96 25.63 -20.50
CA VAL A 652 29.39 25.40 -21.88
C VAL A 652 28.69 26.42 -22.79
N ARG A 653 29.37 27.54 -23.05
CA ARG A 653 28.95 28.55 -24.02
C ARG A 653 29.15 28.01 -25.44
N ILE A 654 28.07 27.57 -26.05
CA ILE A 654 27.97 27.37 -27.50
C ILE A 654 26.81 28.23 -28.02
N PHE A 655 26.97 28.79 -29.23
CA PHE A 655 26.20 29.90 -29.84
C PHE A 655 26.52 31.29 -29.22
N ASN A 656 27.13 32.24 -29.94
CA ASN A 656 26.87 32.62 -31.34
C ASN A 656 28.15 32.89 -32.16
N ASN A 657 28.05 32.65 -33.46
CA ASN A 657 29.07 33.04 -34.44
C ASN A 657 28.51 34.12 -35.39
N SER A 658 29.36 35.10 -35.73
CA SER A 658 29.31 35.94 -36.93
C SER A 658 27.96 36.52 -37.43
N TYR A 659 27.72 37.82 -37.21
CA TYR A 659 27.09 38.72 -38.21
C TYR A 659 27.44 40.19 -37.93
N GLY A 660 27.83 40.92 -39.00
CA GLY A 660 27.61 42.37 -39.12
C GLY A 660 28.62 43.32 -38.44
N ASN A 661 29.09 44.31 -39.21
CA ASN A 661 29.99 45.39 -38.80
C ASN A 661 29.21 46.73 -38.64
N SER A 662 29.90 47.83 -38.25
CA SER A 662 29.45 49.25 -38.09
C SER A 662 28.69 49.59 -36.80
N ASP A 663 28.95 50.70 -36.05
CA ASP A 663 29.99 51.74 -36.12
C ASP A 663 30.27 52.32 -34.70
N TYR A 664 31.45 52.94 -34.51
CA TYR A 664 31.90 53.70 -33.31
C TYR A 664 31.57 55.22 -33.46
N PRO A 665 31.69 56.15 -32.45
CA PRO A 665 32.70 56.14 -31.37
C PRO A 665 32.42 56.83 -29.98
N SER A 666 33.31 56.51 -29.02
CA SER A 666 33.96 57.36 -27.98
C SER A 666 33.21 58.34 -27.02
N GLU A 667 33.26 57.97 -25.73
CA GLU A 667 33.66 58.71 -24.49
C GLU A 667 34.67 59.91 -24.60
N PRO A 668 35.08 60.66 -23.52
CA PRO A 668 34.73 60.67 -22.07
C PRO A 668 34.55 62.11 -21.41
N PRO A 669 35.24 62.59 -20.32
CA PRO A 669 34.76 62.62 -18.90
C PRO A 669 34.91 63.95 -18.10
N SER A 670 34.44 63.98 -16.83
CA SER A 670 35.06 64.65 -15.61
C SER A 670 34.12 64.50 -14.39
N GLU A 671 34.47 63.78 -13.31
CA GLU A 671 35.27 64.16 -12.11
C GLU A 671 34.49 64.85 -10.95
N ALA A 672 34.01 64.03 -9.98
CA ALA A 672 34.44 63.91 -8.55
C ALA A 672 34.61 65.18 -7.63
N PRO A 673 34.90 65.04 -6.30
CA PRO A 673 34.20 64.29 -5.23
C PRO A 673 34.13 65.04 -3.84
N SER A 674 33.51 64.42 -2.81
CA SER A 674 33.88 64.42 -1.35
C SER A 674 32.76 63.72 -0.54
N GLU A 675 32.93 62.59 0.17
CA GLU A 675 33.63 62.38 1.48
C GLU A 675 33.01 63.22 2.64
N THR A 676 32.76 62.72 3.86
CA THR A 676 33.59 61.83 4.73
C THR A 676 32.78 60.86 5.65
N GLU A 677 33.48 60.10 6.51
CA GLU A 677 33.03 58.91 7.25
C GLU A 677 32.68 59.07 8.75
N THR A 678 32.20 57.96 9.35
CA THR A 678 32.28 57.54 10.77
C THR A 678 31.57 58.33 11.89
N ALA A 679 30.75 57.63 12.69
CA ALA A 679 31.13 57.14 14.04
C ALA A 679 29.97 56.36 14.71
N SER A 680 30.30 55.54 15.71
CA SER A 680 29.38 54.69 16.48
C SER A 680 29.08 55.25 17.87
N GLU A 681 27.85 55.09 18.37
CA GLU A 681 27.60 54.98 19.82
C GLU A 681 26.26 54.26 20.12
N CYS A 682 26.19 53.62 21.28
CA CYS A 682 25.04 52.85 21.77
C CYS A 682 24.43 53.55 22.99
N GLU A 683 23.09 53.51 23.18
CA GLU A 683 22.44 53.02 24.42
C GLU A 683 20.88 53.05 24.39
N GLU A 684 20.30 52.06 25.09
CA GLU A 684 19.01 51.98 25.81
C GLU A 684 17.64 52.49 25.24
N VAL A 685 16.86 51.55 24.65
CA VAL A 685 15.63 50.88 25.21
C VAL A 685 14.93 51.57 26.42
N PRO A 686 13.56 51.57 26.60
CA PRO A 686 12.49 50.73 26.01
C PRO A 686 11.21 51.45 25.50
N GLY A 687 10.28 50.68 24.89
CA GLY A 687 8.85 51.07 24.89
C GLY A 687 7.96 50.54 23.74
N ARG A 688 7.63 49.24 23.71
CA ARG A 688 6.73 48.66 22.69
C ARG A 688 5.48 48.04 23.33
N ASN A 689 4.29 48.46 22.85
CA ASN A 689 3.02 47.70 22.69
C ASN A 689 1.76 48.43 23.19
N ARG A 690 0.89 48.83 22.25
CA ARG A 690 -0.49 48.33 22.06
C ARG A 690 -1.17 49.18 20.98
N PHE A 691 -1.95 48.58 20.08
CA PHE A 691 -3.41 48.73 20.08
C PHE A 691 -4.06 47.69 19.14
N VAL A 692 -5.36 47.45 19.36
CA VAL A 692 -6.11 46.28 18.89
C VAL A 692 -7.43 46.75 18.25
N SER A 693 -7.90 46.00 17.25
CA SER A 693 -9.27 45.96 16.70
C SER A 693 -9.84 47.22 16.03
N ILE A 694 -10.48 47.03 14.87
CA ILE A 694 -11.89 47.37 14.54
C ILE A 694 -12.13 47.00 13.07
N VAL A 695 -12.94 45.96 12.81
CA VAL A 695 -13.73 45.83 11.56
C VAL A 695 -15.02 45.07 11.89
N ARG A 696 -16.16 45.76 11.82
CA ARG A 696 -17.50 45.16 11.81
C ARG A 696 -18.46 46.15 11.16
N ASN A 697 -18.98 45.82 9.97
CA ASN A 697 -20.35 46.11 9.50
C ASN A 697 -20.49 45.75 8.01
N ILE A 698 -21.41 44.84 7.70
CA ILE A 698 -22.01 44.66 6.37
C ILE A 698 -23.52 44.66 6.58
N GLN A 699 -24.25 45.43 5.77
CA GLN A 699 -25.68 45.65 5.92
C GLN A 699 -26.52 44.41 5.54
N ARG A 700 -27.64 44.23 6.25
CA ARG A 700 -28.80 43.46 5.76
C ARG A 700 -30.00 44.40 5.65
N THR A 701 -30.78 44.24 4.59
CA THR A 701 -32.02 44.98 4.32
C THR A 701 -33.23 44.21 4.85
N ASN A 702 -34.18 44.92 5.48
CA ASN A 702 -35.50 44.42 5.85
C ASN A 702 -36.55 44.87 4.83
N PRO A 703 -37.68 44.15 4.73
CA PRO A 703 -38.98 44.75 4.39
C PRO A 703 -40.00 44.62 5.54
N THR A 704 -40.87 45.63 5.65
CA THR A 704 -42.01 45.78 6.57
C THR A 704 -43.32 45.37 5.86
N SER A 705 -44.11 44.38 6.34
CA SER A 705 -45.32 44.52 7.19
C SER A 705 -46.52 45.28 6.59
N PRO A 706 -47.77 45.13 7.07
CA PRO A 706 -48.47 43.94 7.60
C PRO A 706 -49.92 43.77 7.06
N VAL A 707 -50.54 42.61 7.30
CA VAL A 707 -51.92 42.34 7.80
C VAL A 707 -51.99 40.86 8.14
#